data_AF-A0A127HU32-F1
#
_entry.id   AF-A0A127HU32-F1
#
_cell.length_a   1.000
_cell.length_b   1.000
_cell.length_c   1.000
_cell.angle_alpha   90.00
_cell.angle_beta   90.00
_cell.angle_gamma   90.00
#
_symmetry.space_group_name_H-M   'P 1'
#
loop_
_entity.id
_entity.type
_entity.pdbx_description
1 polymer ?
#
loop_
_entity_poly.entity_id
_entity_poly.type
_entity_poly.pdbx_seq_one_letter_code
_entity_poly.pdbx_strand_id
1 'polypeptide(L)'
;MFDSFRLHVCQQFALRPTLQSLGISQTQVDQQYQDVLEHYAEQLIRFFAGPPAHRGGPWRQLAQSLAQRLRVARRSLAQASLRAMVDTVLDYPDSGARDKRLGERSPQVYVTTRYGCLALVISRDGDTPLVFTVSHGLEAFDDVPALADAERLEHNVFEGWALAALDQALLRVARVDPSRFPVLDDLDRQLMWASQLSGFVQTGRPQDNLRQELEQQLPSWLKGASPAWRLAYSQWLETMARFHEKSEGVGTRGPELDVETEAGAAAQVIFARQLALNLRRLTLECCLQGRCNVTYEGYRVMRAAVKVYKNQRRLRGVAMTFRPLAQGSGYLVGSSTGTPGPWLVVRPEASEVIEQVETAPQVRASLIDPFMTFYRAGITRWLPLLEHPLHTLARLKQVGGNLEGDCEATPTWKCETHLLHNLALLLVCTGAESPVDALDTLPRVKRMDSDWAGASGDLSVVQDRRLQALRRPSSALGQLIQSGVHKGLHLLDDAVVYNKDENHFNVLSNNRVSLNINIIEHQLVDTAQQPTQFGPHVAPDARDHWQLQRTPRVRRDLARLNSAVRAGNTLSATAPALLRDASRQAQTPGALPVDVEERLERSARSFEAAALNIRASGGNDPQVDVLYSQARQLRDYGSALRMDMTRHTARPTVGDMVYLLEQNAIRIRRLNGRVKETIDGREDYLQEYEVQDLTDASKPLWYAHFHYPTLQMADDQPTKAHLKTAAQRRLGRVFEQSERAAGRSTQVYRGPITNAAGRELFLKVKSPT
;
A
#
# COMPACT_ATOMS: atom_id res chain seq x y z
N MET A 1 6.14 30.00 7.81
CA MET A 1 5.91 30.69 6.50
C MET A 1 5.13 29.76 5.56
N PHE A 2 4.03 30.22 4.95
CA PHE A 2 3.25 29.40 4.01
C PHE A 2 4.00 29.07 2.72
N ASP A 3 3.96 27.79 2.33
CA ASP A 3 4.51 27.30 1.07
C ASP A 3 3.40 27.09 0.02
N SER A 4 3.39 27.94 -0.99
CA SER A 4 2.47 27.85 -2.14
C SER A 4 2.64 26.58 -2.97
N PHE A 5 3.82 25.96 -2.96
CA PHE A 5 4.02 24.67 -3.62
C PHE A 5 3.18 23.59 -2.95
N ARG A 6 3.22 23.51 -1.62
CA ARG A 6 2.43 22.55 -0.84
C ARG A 6 0.94 22.63 -1.16
N LEU A 7 0.36 23.83 -1.13
CA LEU A 7 -1.06 24.02 -1.44
C LEU A 7 -1.39 23.52 -2.84
N HIS A 8 -0.56 23.86 -3.83
CA HIS A 8 -0.76 23.43 -5.20
C HIS A 8 -0.75 21.91 -5.35
N VAL A 9 0.23 21.24 -4.75
CA VAL A 9 0.34 19.77 -4.77
C VAL A 9 -0.86 19.12 -4.06
N CYS A 10 -1.25 19.61 -2.88
CA CYS A 10 -2.41 19.11 -2.16
C CYS A 10 -3.71 19.29 -2.95
N GLN A 11 -3.90 20.42 -3.64
CA GLN A 11 -5.06 20.64 -4.50
C GLN A 11 -5.08 19.71 -5.71
N GLN A 12 -3.92 19.44 -6.34
CA GLN A 12 -3.82 18.46 -7.44
C GLN A 12 -4.22 17.05 -6.99
N PHE A 13 -3.91 16.70 -5.74
CA PHE A 13 -4.20 15.40 -5.13
C PHE A 13 -5.49 15.35 -4.32
N ALA A 14 -6.25 16.43 -4.24
CA ALA A 14 -7.45 16.49 -3.39
C ALA A 14 -8.55 15.51 -3.83
N LEU A 15 -8.53 15.08 -5.10
CA LEU A 15 -9.47 14.12 -5.68
C LEU A 15 -8.89 12.71 -5.86
N ARG A 16 -7.80 12.39 -5.15
CA ARG A 16 -7.26 11.03 -5.11
C ARG A 16 -8.33 10.04 -4.61
N PRO A 17 -8.23 8.75 -4.97
CA PRO A 17 -9.23 7.77 -4.56
C PRO A 17 -9.29 7.65 -3.04
N THR A 18 -10.50 7.41 -2.56
CA THR A 18 -10.84 7.04 -1.18
C THR A 18 -11.44 5.62 -1.19
N LEU A 19 -11.38 4.89 -0.07
CA LEU A 19 -11.99 3.56 0.02
C LEU A 19 -13.47 3.58 -0.35
N GLN A 20 -14.20 4.61 0.11
CA GLN A 20 -15.60 4.81 -0.26
C GLN A 20 -15.78 5.02 -1.78
N SER A 21 -14.94 5.85 -2.42
CA SER A 21 -15.02 6.09 -3.87
C SER A 21 -14.70 4.86 -4.72
N LEU A 22 -13.96 3.90 -4.14
CA LEU A 22 -13.64 2.61 -4.75
C LEU A 22 -14.69 1.54 -4.47
N GLY A 23 -15.75 1.86 -3.72
CA GLY A 23 -16.80 0.91 -3.35
C GLY A 23 -16.32 -0.17 -2.37
N ILE A 24 -15.25 0.07 -1.62
CA ILE A 24 -14.73 -0.87 -0.63
C ILE A 24 -15.64 -0.85 0.61
N SER A 25 -16.12 -2.02 1.00
CA SER A 25 -16.94 -2.22 2.20
C SER A 25 -16.11 -2.56 3.43
N GLN A 26 -16.69 -2.36 4.62
CA GLN A 26 -16.08 -2.79 5.89
C GLN A 26 -15.74 -4.29 5.87
N THR A 27 -16.62 -5.14 5.33
CA THR A 27 -16.39 -6.58 5.24
C THR A 27 -15.15 -6.94 4.41
N GLN A 28 -14.88 -6.22 3.32
CA GLN A 28 -13.66 -6.42 2.53
C GLN A 28 -12.41 -5.98 3.28
N VAL A 29 -12.49 -4.89 4.05
CA VAL A 29 -11.39 -4.47 4.94
C VAL A 29 -11.09 -5.56 5.98
N ASP A 30 -12.12 -6.07 6.65
CA ASP A 30 -11.95 -7.06 7.72
C ASP A 30 -11.41 -8.41 7.21
N GLN A 31 -11.79 -8.83 6.00
CA GLN A 31 -11.45 -10.14 5.45
C GLN A 31 -10.23 -10.14 4.51
N GLN A 32 -9.95 -9.02 3.82
CA GLN A 32 -9.01 -8.95 2.70
C GLN A 32 -8.16 -7.67 2.74
N TYR A 33 -7.77 -7.21 3.94
CA TYR A 33 -7.08 -5.92 4.13
C TYR A 33 -5.87 -5.69 3.22
N GLN A 34 -5.01 -6.69 3.02
CA GLN A 34 -3.82 -6.52 2.17
C GLN A 34 -4.20 -6.31 0.69
N ASP A 35 -5.20 -7.02 0.19
CA ASP A 35 -5.72 -6.82 -1.17
C ASP A 35 -6.38 -5.44 -1.29
N VAL A 36 -7.07 -4.97 -0.25
CA VAL A 36 -7.62 -3.59 -0.20
C VAL A 36 -6.52 -2.55 -0.31
N LEU A 37 -5.42 -2.68 0.45
CA LEU A 37 -4.29 -1.75 0.38
C LEU A 37 -3.57 -1.81 -0.98
N GLU A 38 -3.39 -2.99 -1.55
CA GLU A 38 -2.81 -3.16 -2.90
C GLU A 38 -3.70 -2.50 -3.95
N HIS A 39 -5.01 -2.74 -3.89
CA HIS A 39 -5.98 -2.10 -4.78
C HIS A 39 -5.96 -0.57 -4.63
N TYR A 40 -5.97 -0.06 -3.39
CA TYR A 40 -5.88 1.37 -3.11
C TYR A 40 -4.60 1.98 -3.68
N ALA A 41 -3.44 1.34 -3.47
CA ALA A 41 -2.15 1.74 -4.01
C ALA A 41 -2.17 1.77 -5.55
N GLU A 42 -2.74 0.77 -6.20
CA GLU A 42 -2.90 0.73 -7.66
C GLU A 42 -3.78 1.86 -8.18
N GLN A 43 -4.92 2.13 -7.52
CA GLN A 43 -5.79 3.24 -7.92
C GLN A 43 -5.12 4.60 -7.67
N LEU A 44 -4.32 4.72 -6.61
CA LEU A 44 -3.53 5.94 -6.34
C LEU A 44 -2.47 6.17 -7.42
N ILE A 45 -1.76 5.12 -7.84
CA ILE A 45 -0.82 5.18 -8.96
C ILE A 45 -1.55 5.59 -10.25
N ARG A 46 -2.68 4.94 -10.57
CA ARG A 46 -3.49 5.28 -11.75
C ARG A 46 -4.00 6.70 -11.73
N PHE A 47 -4.39 7.21 -10.55
CA PHE A 47 -4.79 8.60 -10.39
C PHE A 47 -3.63 9.56 -10.69
N PHE A 48 -2.45 9.28 -10.14
CA PHE A 48 -1.28 10.14 -10.32
C PHE A 48 -0.71 10.10 -11.75
N ALA A 49 -0.56 8.90 -12.29
CA ALA A 49 0.05 8.62 -13.59
C ALA A 49 -0.97 8.50 -14.74
N GLY A 50 -2.25 8.77 -14.46
CA GLY A 50 -3.34 8.66 -15.43
C GLY A 50 -3.10 9.52 -16.68
N PRO A 51 -3.74 9.16 -17.80
CA PRO A 51 -3.49 9.81 -19.08
C PRO A 51 -3.70 11.32 -18.96
N PRO A 52 -2.84 12.12 -19.63
CA PRO A 52 -2.92 13.56 -19.50
C PRO A 52 -4.28 14.05 -20.01
N ALA A 53 -5.03 14.73 -19.13
CA ALA A 53 -6.02 15.70 -19.60
C ALA A 53 -5.31 16.73 -20.51
N HIS A 54 -6.04 17.58 -21.24
CA HIS A 54 -5.48 18.60 -22.16
C HIS A 54 -4.35 19.52 -21.59
N ARG A 55 -3.99 19.41 -20.29
CA ARG A 55 -2.92 20.12 -19.60
C ARG A 55 -1.80 19.23 -18.99
N GLY A 56 -1.72 17.94 -19.32
CA GLY A 56 -0.81 17.00 -18.65
C GLY A 56 -1.45 16.36 -17.40
N GLY A 57 -1.15 15.10 -17.08
CA GLY A 57 -1.63 14.43 -15.86
C GLY A 57 -0.94 14.96 -14.58
N PRO A 58 -1.42 14.61 -13.37
CA PRO A 58 -0.84 15.10 -12.11
C PRO A 58 0.67 14.88 -12.01
N TRP A 59 1.17 13.72 -12.46
CA TRP A 59 2.59 13.43 -12.50
C TRP A 59 3.41 14.41 -13.34
N ARG A 60 2.98 14.67 -14.58
CA ARG A 60 3.67 15.60 -15.48
C ARG A 60 3.61 17.04 -14.96
N GLN A 61 2.48 17.45 -14.39
CA GLN A 61 2.35 18.79 -13.80
C GLN A 61 3.29 18.97 -12.60
N LEU A 62 3.38 17.96 -11.71
CA LEU A 62 4.28 18.00 -10.57
C LEU A 62 5.74 18.08 -11.02
N ALA A 63 6.16 17.26 -11.98
CA ALA A 63 7.51 17.30 -12.54
C ALA A 63 7.85 18.70 -13.11
N GLN A 64 6.91 19.32 -13.84
CA GLN A 64 7.09 20.68 -14.37
C GLN A 64 7.20 21.73 -13.25
N SER A 65 6.39 21.60 -12.19
CA SER A 65 6.47 22.50 -11.03
C SER A 65 7.80 22.36 -10.29
N LEU A 66 8.32 21.13 -10.11
CA LEU A 66 9.63 20.87 -9.50
C LEU A 66 10.76 21.47 -10.34
N ALA A 67 10.74 21.28 -11.66
CA ALA A 67 11.69 21.91 -12.57
C ALA A 67 11.65 23.44 -12.46
N GLN A 68 10.45 24.02 -12.41
CA GLN A 68 10.29 25.47 -12.27
C GLN A 68 10.83 26.00 -10.94
N ARG A 69 10.67 25.24 -9.85
CA ARG A 69 11.23 25.60 -8.54
C ARG A 69 12.77 25.60 -8.58
N LEU A 70 13.38 24.59 -9.21
CA LEU A 70 14.83 24.56 -9.41
C LEU A 70 15.32 25.73 -10.28
N ARG A 71 14.59 26.10 -11.36
CA ARG A 71 14.90 27.30 -12.17
C ARG A 71 14.92 28.59 -11.36
N VAL A 72 13.98 28.74 -10.43
CA VAL A 72 13.91 29.91 -9.55
C VAL A 72 15.07 29.89 -8.56
N ALA A 73 15.31 28.75 -7.90
CA ALA A 73 16.41 28.58 -6.94
C ALA A 73 17.78 28.81 -7.60
N ARG A 74 17.97 28.38 -8.86
CA ARG A 74 19.21 28.60 -9.63
C ARG A 74 19.64 30.08 -9.68
N ARG A 75 18.72 31.03 -9.52
CA ARG A 75 19.03 32.48 -9.54
C ARG A 75 19.85 32.93 -8.32
N SER A 76 19.83 32.21 -7.21
CA SER A 76 20.62 32.55 -6.01
C SER A 76 22.10 32.13 -6.12
N LEU A 77 22.46 31.27 -7.08
CA LEU A 77 23.82 30.80 -7.25
C LEU A 77 24.73 31.91 -7.80
N ALA A 78 25.77 32.25 -7.03
CA ALA A 78 26.76 33.25 -7.43
C ALA A 78 27.73 32.72 -8.50
N GLN A 79 28.24 31.49 -8.33
CA GLN A 79 29.27 30.91 -9.20
C GLN A 79 28.70 30.49 -10.56
N ALA A 80 29.39 30.88 -11.64
CA ALA A 80 28.96 30.58 -13.01
C ALA A 80 29.02 29.08 -13.36
N SER A 81 30.04 28.36 -12.88
CA SER A 81 30.17 26.91 -13.11
C SER A 81 29.01 26.11 -12.51
N LEU A 82 28.65 26.43 -11.26
CA LEU A 82 27.51 25.84 -10.55
C LEU A 82 26.18 26.16 -11.24
N ARG A 83 25.98 27.40 -11.70
CA ARG A 83 24.81 27.76 -12.51
C ARG A 83 24.72 26.93 -13.78
N ALA A 84 25.82 26.79 -14.52
CA ALA A 84 25.87 26.00 -15.74
C ALA A 84 25.60 24.51 -15.48
N MET A 85 26.03 23.97 -14.33
CA MET A 85 25.70 22.60 -13.91
C MET A 85 24.19 22.41 -13.76
N VAL A 86 23.52 23.33 -13.06
CA VAL A 86 22.05 23.27 -12.86
C VAL A 86 21.30 23.52 -14.17
N ASP A 87 21.74 24.47 -14.99
CA ASP A 87 21.14 24.77 -16.31
C ASP A 87 21.20 23.53 -17.22
N THR A 88 22.31 22.79 -17.18
CA THR A 88 22.46 21.54 -17.93
C THR A 88 21.39 20.49 -17.56
N VAL A 89 21.11 20.32 -16.26
CA VAL A 89 20.07 19.39 -15.79
C VAL A 89 18.67 19.88 -16.18
N LEU A 90 18.43 21.19 -16.18
CA LEU A 90 17.16 21.79 -16.58
C LEU A 90 16.88 21.67 -18.08
N ASP A 91 17.93 21.80 -18.90
CA ASP A 91 17.85 21.74 -20.37
C ASP A 91 17.80 20.28 -20.86
N TYR A 92 18.55 19.38 -20.21
CA TYR A 92 18.60 17.95 -20.51
C TYR A 92 18.23 17.12 -19.28
N PRO A 93 16.94 17.08 -18.92
CA PRO A 93 16.48 16.35 -17.73
C PRO A 93 16.65 14.84 -17.86
N ASP A 94 16.63 14.28 -19.08
CA ASP A 94 16.93 12.88 -19.34
C ASP A 94 18.43 12.61 -19.23
N SER A 95 18.85 11.71 -18.33
CA SER A 95 20.28 11.45 -18.11
C SER A 95 20.97 10.90 -19.35
N GLY A 96 20.35 10.00 -20.11
CA GLY A 96 20.96 9.44 -21.32
C GLY A 96 21.13 10.47 -22.43
N ALA A 97 20.18 11.40 -22.60
CA ALA A 97 20.32 12.52 -23.51
C ALA A 97 21.43 13.49 -23.07
N ARG A 98 21.53 13.74 -21.77
CA ARG A 98 22.56 14.60 -21.16
C ARG A 98 23.96 13.99 -21.31
N ASP A 99 24.10 12.69 -21.00
CA ASP A 99 25.35 11.93 -21.14
C ASP A 99 25.81 11.88 -22.59
N LYS A 100 24.88 11.64 -23.55
CA LYS A 100 25.18 11.68 -24.98
C LYS A 100 25.73 13.04 -25.43
N ARG A 101 25.31 14.13 -24.80
CA ARG A 101 25.75 15.50 -25.15
C ARG A 101 27.08 15.88 -24.51
N LEU A 102 27.38 15.39 -23.31
CA LEU A 102 28.46 15.94 -22.46
C LEU A 102 29.53 14.92 -22.05
N GLY A 103 29.29 13.61 -22.23
CA GLY A 103 30.22 12.56 -21.80
C GLY A 103 30.53 12.64 -20.31
N GLU A 104 31.81 12.57 -19.95
CA GLU A 104 32.31 12.61 -18.57
C GLU A 104 31.98 13.92 -17.83
N ARG A 105 31.66 15.01 -18.56
CA ARG A 105 31.24 16.28 -17.95
C ARG A 105 29.75 16.33 -17.61
N SER A 106 29.01 15.24 -17.82
CA SER A 106 27.58 15.16 -17.56
C SER A 106 27.31 15.15 -16.05
N PRO A 107 26.53 16.12 -15.52
CA PRO A 107 26.15 16.09 -14.12
C PRO A 107 25.24 14.89 -13.82
N GLN A 108 25.56 14.20 -12.74
CA GLN A 108 24.79 13.11 -12.18
C GLN A 108 23.81 13.64 -11.14
N VAL A 109 22.61 13.06 -11.10
CA VAL A 109 21.53 13.52 -10.23
C VAL A 109 21.00 12.37 -9.40
N TYR A 110 20.90 12.59 -8.10
CA TYR A 110 20.50 11.60 -7.11
C TYR A 110 19.31 12.09 -6.28
N VAL A 111 18.45 11.17 -5.86
CA VAL A 111 17.43 11.44 -4.84
C VAL A 111 17.94 11.00 -3.48
N THR A 112 17.81 11.89 -2.50
CA THR A 112 18.13 11.61 -1.09
C THR A 112 17.12 12.31 -0.18
N THR A 113 17.35 12.25 1.13
CA THR A 113 16.61 13.01 2.14
C THR A 113 17.52 14.03 2.80
N ARG A 114 17.07 15.29 2.92
CA ARG A 114 17.73 16.36 3.68
C ARG A 114 16.67 17.19 4.40
N TYR A 115 16.89 17.51 5.67
CA TYR A 115 15.91 18.17 6.55
C TYR A 115 14.54 17.45 6.61
N GLY A 116 14.54 16.12 6.54
CA GLY A 116 13.32 15.31 6.49
C GLY A 116 12.49 15.46 5.20
N CYS A 117 13.06 16.08 4.16
CA CYS A 117 12.44 16.28 2.87
C CYS A 117 13.21 15.55 1.76
N LEU A 118 12.52 15.10 0.73
CA LEU A 118 13.10 14.65 -0.52
C LEU A 118 13.93 15.77 -1.15
N ALA A 119 15.16 15.43 -1.51
CA ALA A 119 16.14 16.36 -2.02
C ALA A 119 16.76 15.81 -3.31
N LEU A 120 17.13 16.72 -4.22
CA LEU A 120 17.94 16.40 -5.40
C LEU A 120 19.38 16.79 -5.13
N VAL A 121 20.30 15.83 -5.21
CA VAL A 121 21.74 16.13 -5.27
C VAL A 121 22.18 16.17 -6.72
N ILE A 122 22.82 17.25 -7.14
CA ILE A 122 23.40 17.44 -8.46
C ILE A 122 24.92 17.47 -8.27
N SER A 123 25.62 16.51 -8.87
CA SER A 123 27.06 16.36 -8.75
C SER A 123 27.71 16.32 -10.14
N ARG A 124 28.85 16.98 -10.30
CA ARG A 124 29.68 16.94 -11.50
C ARG A 124 31.14 16.97 -11.07
N ASP A 125 31.96 16.11 -11.66
CA ASP A 125 33.38 16.03 -11.34
C ASP A 125 34.07 17.40 -11.47
N GLY A 126 34.82 17.77 -10.44
CA GLY A 126 35.53 19.05 -10.36
C GLY A 126 34.72 20.23 -9.83
N ASP A 127 33.41 20.09 -9.60
CA ASP A 127 32.59 21.10 -8.93
C ASP A 127 32.13 20.64 -7.54
N THR A 128 31.78 21.59 -6.68
CA THR A 128 31.11 21.30 -5.41
C THR A 128 29.70 20.74 -5.69
N PRO A 129 29.34 19.54 -5.17
CA PRO A 129 28.00 19.02 -5.29
C PRO A 129 26.97 19.95 -4.65
N LEU A 130 25.80 20.05 -5.28
CA LEU A 130 24.69 20.87 -4.80
C LEU A 130 23.55 19.98 -4.35
N VAL A 131 22.84 20.39 -3.30
CA VAL A 131 21.56 19.79 -2.94
C VAL A 131 20.45 20.83 -3.06
N PHE A 132 19.32 20.40 -3.61
CA PHE A 132 18.11 21.19 -3.74
C PHE A 132 16.99 20.56 -2.92
N THR A 133 16.42 21.32 -1.99
CA THR A 133 15.12 21.02 -1.38
C THR A 133 14.13 22.13 -1.72
N VAL A 134 12.85 21.79 -1.86
CA VAL A 134 11.81 22.79 -2.22
C VAL A 134 11.70 23.87 -1.15
N SER A 135 11.88 23.53 0.12
CA SER A 135 11.73 24.44 1.25
C SER A 135 12.98 25.28 1.56
N HIS A 136 14.20 24.77 1.32
CA HIS A 136 15.44 25.48 1.67
C HIS A 136 16.24 25.99 0.45
N GLY A 137 15.81 25.66 -0.77
CA GLY A 137 16.51 26.11 -1.98
C GLY A 137 17.75 25.28 -2.29
N LEU A 138 18.71 25.92 -2.99
CA LEU A 138 19.99 25.31 -3.40
C LEU A 138 21.09 25.68 -2.41
N GLU A 139 21.87 24.68 -2.01
CA GLU A 139 23.00 24.82 -1.10
C GLU A 139 24.11 23.81 -1.44
N ALA A 140 25.29 23.97 -0.83
CA ALA A 140 26.37 23.01 -0.95
C ALA A 140 26.00 21.68 -0.26
N PHE A 141 26.40 20.58 -0.89
CA PHE A 141 26.18 19.24 -0.36
C PHE A 141 27.49 18.66 0.16
N ASP A 142 27.59 18.58 1.48
CA ASP A 142 28.85 18.27 2.17
C ASP A 142 29.03 16.77 2.49
N ASP A 143 27.97 15.95 2.34
CA ASP A 143 27.97 14.52 2.67
C ASP A 143 28.08 13.64 1.41
N VAL A 144 29.15 13.85 0.63
CA VAL A 144 29.40 13.10 -0.61
C VAL A 144 29.41 11.57 -0.40
N PRO A 145 29.95 11.00 0.69
CA PRO A 145 29.88 9.57 0.95
C PRO A 145 28.45 9.01 0.95
N ALA A 146 27.45 9.77 1.41
CA ALA A 146 26.04 9.33 1.41
C ALA A 146 25.44 9.14 0.01
N LEU A 147 26.12 9.59 -1.06
CA LEU A 147 25.68 9.34 -2.44
C LEU A 147 25.91 7.89 -2.90
N ALA A 148 26.80 7.14 -2.25
CA ALA A 148 27.02 5.74 -2.59
C ALA A 148 25.74 4.89 -2.48
N ASP A 149 24.89 5.22 -1.50
CA ASP A 149 23.61 4.55 -1.25
C ASP A 149 22.39 5.30 -1.81
N ALA A 150 22.61 6.46 -2.44
CA ALA A 150 21.53 7.29 -2.98
C ALA A 150 21.06 6.79 -4.35
N GLU A 151 19.77 6.93 -4.62
CA GLU A 151 19.21 6.50 -5.91
C GLU A 151 19.60 7.49 -7.00
N ARG A 152 20.35 7.02 -8.01
CA ARG A 152 20.62 7.79 -9.23
C ARG A 152 19.39 7.85 -10.13
N LEU A 153 19.04 9.04 -10.59
CA LEU A 153 17.94 9.24 -11.54
C LEU A 153 18.40 9.03 -12.99
N GLU A 154 18.20 7.83 -13.51
CA GLU A 154 18.66 7.40 -14.85
C GLU A 154 17.74 7.78 -16.03
N HIS A 155 16.64 8.49 -15.75
CA HIS A 155 15.65 8.92 -16.74
C HIS A 155 15.45 10.43 -16.63
N ASN A 156 14.25 10.94 -16.91
CA ASN A 156 13.93 12.33 -16.63
C ASN A 156 13.97 12.61 -15.12
N VAL A 157 14.89 13.45 -14.69
CA VAL A 157 15.13 13.75 -13.26
C VAL A 157 13.89 14.25 -12.53
N PHE A 158 13.04 15.07 -13.15
CA PHE A 158 11.89 15.66 -12.47
C PHE A 158 10.71 14.68 -12.42
N GLU A 159 10.59 13.80 -13.41
CA GLU A 159 9.61 12.71 -13.37
C GLU A 159 10.00 11.67 -12.32
N GLY A 160 11.27 11.28 -12.26
CA GLY A 160 11.81 10.37 -11.24
C GLY A 160 11.70 10.93 -9.83
N TRP A 161 11.98 12.23 -9.63
CA TRP A 161 11.82 12.86 -8.32
C TRP A 161 10.36 12.93 -7.87
N ALA A 162 9.43 13.18 -8.80
CA ALA A 162 8.00 13.11 -8.53
C ALA A 162 7.54 11.68 -8.18
N LEU A 163 8.11 10.65 -8.83
CA LEU A 163 7.85 9.24 -8.49
C LEU A 163 8.39 8.87 -7.11
N ALA A 164 9.55 9.38 -6.70
CA ALA A 164 10.08 9.14 -5.37
C ALA A 164 9.13 9.66 -4.27
N ALA A 165 8.45 10.78 -4.49
CA ALA A 165 7.43 11.28 -3.57
C ALA A 165 6.19 10.39 -3.50
N LEU A 166 5.76 9.83 -4.63
CA LEU A 166 4.67 8.85 -4.66
C LEU A 166 5.09 7.55 -3.95
N ASP A 167 6.32 7.06 -4.16
CA ASP A 167 6.82 5.85 -3.50
C ASP A 167 6.84 6.02 -1.96
N GLN A 168 7.27 7.18 -1.46
CA GLN A 168 7.15 7.50 -0.03
C GLN A 168 5.70 7.50 0.47
N ALA A 169 4.74 7.97 -0.33
CA ALA A 169 3.33 7.92 0.02
C ALA A 169 2.80 6.48 0.07
N LEU A 170 3.19 5.64 -0.89
CA LEU A 170 2.87 4.21 -0.90
C LEU A 170 3.50 3.46 0.27
N LEU A 171 4.70 3.86 0.70
CA LEU A 171 5.34 3.34 1.91
C LEU A 171 4.56 3.68 3.18
N ARG A 172 4.00 4.90 3.28
CA ARG A 172 3.11 5.27 4.39
C ARG A 172 1.81 4.47 4.36
N VAL A 173 1.18 4.36 3.20
CA VAL A 173 -0.06 3.57 3.00
C VAL A 173 0.14 2.12 3.44
N ALA A 174 1.26 1.51 3.06
CA ALA A 174 1.63 0.14 3.39
C ALA A 174 1.72 -0.17 4.90
N ARG A 175 1.84 0.87 5.72
CA ARG A 175 2.10 0.79 7.16
C ARG A 175 0.89 1.16 8.00
N VAL A 176 -0.20 1.57 7.37
CA VAL A 176 -1.45 1.81 8.09
C VAL A 176 -1.86 0.49 8.74
N ASP A 177 -2.02 0.53 10.07
CA ASP A 177 -2.43 -0.61 10.88
C ASP A 177 -3.96 -0.59 11.03
N PRO A 178 -4.68 -1.57 10.47
CA PRO A 178 -6.14 -1.57 10.48
C PRO A 178 -6.71 -1.72 11.89
N SER A 179 -5.99 -2.34 12.85
CA SER A 179 -6.53 -2.50 14.21
C SER A 179 -6.68 -1.18 14.96
N ARG A 180 -6.01 -0.12 14.49
CA ARG A 180 -6.14 1.23 15.05
C ARG A 180 -7.29 2.02 14.44
N PHE A 181 -7.80 1.57 13.30
CA PHE A 181 -8.87 2.21 12.54
C PHE A 181 -9.95 1.18 12.17
N PRO A 182 -10.69 0.65 13.16
CA PRO A 182 -11.66 -0.41 12.92
C PRO A 182 -12.86 0.05 12.09
N VAL A 183 -13.11 1.37 12.03
CA VAL A 183 -14.19 1.98 11.25
C VAL A 183 -13.65 2.45 9.90
N LEU A 184 -14.33 2.05 8.81
CA LEU A 184 -13.97 2.37 7.43
C LEU A 184 -13.64 3.86 7.21
N ASP A 185 -14.47 4.77 7.75
CA ASP A 185 -14.30 6.21 7.57
C ASP A 185 -13.05 6.77 8.25
N ASP A 186 -12.62 6.16 9.36
CA ASP A 186 -11.39 6.54 10.06
C ASP A 186 -10.16 5.98 9.33
N LEU A 187 -10.26 4.75 8.82
CA LEU A 187 -9.23 4.16 7.97
C LEU A 187 -9.05 4.95 6.67
N ASP A 188 -10.14 5.37 6.03
CA ASP A 188 -10.11 6.16 4.80
C ASP A 188 -9.47 7.54 5.06
N ARG A 189 -9.80 8.19 6.18
CA ARG A 189 -9.10 9.42 6.62
C ARG A 189 -7.61 9.21 6.84
N GLN A 190 -7.21 8.10 7.46
CA GLN A 190 -5.80 7.77 7.66
C GLN A 190 -5.06 7.51 6.33
N LEU A 191 -5.69 6.78 5.40
CA LEU A 191 -5.12 6.53 4.06
C LEU A 191 -5.02 7.83 3.25
N MET A 192 -5.99 8.73 3.39
CA MET A 192 -5.93 10.06 2.80
C MET A 192 -4.74 10.86 3.34
N TRP A 193 -4.44 10.79 4.63
CA TRP A 193 -3.23 11.40 5.18
C TRP A 193 -1.95 10.72 4.67
N ALA A 194 -1.90 9.38 4.68
CA ALA A 194 -0.73 8.62 4.26
C ALA A 194 -0.36 8.85 2.79
N SER A 195 -1.37 9.01 1.93
CA SER A 195 -1.24 9.25 0.49
C SER A 195 -0.91 10.69 0.09
N GLN A 196 -0.76 11.62 1.05
CA GLN A 196 -0.29 12.98 0.75
C GLN A 196 1.12 12.93 0.17
N LEU A 197 1.42 13.79 -0.83
CA LEU A 197 2.78 13.99 -1.34
C LEU A 197 3.57 14.98 -0.47
N SER A 198 3.61 14.72 0.84
CA SER A 198 4.30 15.57 1.81
C SER A 198 5.82 15.46 1.75
N GLY A 199 6.40 14.53 0.96
CA GLY A 199 7.84 14.31 0.92
C GLY A 199 8.67 15.56 0.58
N PHE A 200 8.09 16.59 -0.04
CA PHE A 200 8.79 17.85 -0.35
C PHE A 200 8.73 18.91 0.75
N VAL A 201 7.94 18.68 1.80
CA VAL A 201 7.70 19.65 2.87
C VAL A 201 7.83 18.96 4.21
N GLN A 202 8.58 19.56 5.12
CA GLN A 202 8.74 19.03 6.47
C GLN A 202 7.37 18.96 7.17
N THR A 203 6.92 17.75 7.50
CA THR A 203 5.71 17.52 8.29
C THR A 203 6.09 17.12 9.70
N GLY A 204 5.81 17.99 10.67
CA GLY A 204 5.98 17.70 12.10
C GLY A 204 4.65 17.40 12.79
N ARG A 205 4.66 16.49 13.78
CA ARG A 205 3.48 16.12 14.60
C ARG A 205 2.69 17.32 15.15
N PRO A 206 3.31 18.41 15.67
CA PRO A 206 2.56 19.56 16.19
C PRO A 206 1.69 20.26 15.14
N GLN A 207 2.14 20.31 13.89
CA GLN A 207 1.38 20.96 12.82
C GLN A 207 0.15 20.13 12.40
N ASP A 208 0.25 18.80 12.46
CA ASP A 208 -0.87 17.91 12.10
C ASP A 208 -1.96 17.93 13.18
N ASN A 209 -1.59 17.95 14.46
CA ASN A 209 -2.53 18.12 15.56
C ASN A 209 -3.27 19.46 15.46
N LEU A 210 -2.54 20.54 15.17
CA LEU A 210 -3.14 21.85 14.99
C LEU A 210 -4.12 21.86 13.79
N ARG A 211 -3.74 21.25 12.64
CA ARG A 211 -4.67 21.05 11.50
C ARG A 211 -5.95 20.34 11.92
N GLN A 212 -5.83 19.25 12.68
CA GLN A 212 -6.98 18.51 13.18
C GLN A 212 -7.89 19.39 14.05
N GLU A 213 -7.32 20.16 14.99
CA GLU A 213 -8.06 21.07 15.86
C GLU A 213 -8.84 22.12 15.06
N LEU A 214 -8.21 22.76 14.09
CA LEU A 214 -8.85 23.78 13.25
C LEU A 214 -9.94 23.22 12.36
N GLU A 215 -9.74 22.01 11.86
CA GLU A 215 -10.75 21.31 11.08
C GLU A 215 -12.02 21.08 11.90
N GLN A 216 -11.90 20.87 13.22
CA GLN A 216 -13.07 20.79 14.10
C GLN A 216 -13.82 22.12 14.21
N GLN A 217 -13.13 23.25 14.05
CA GLN A 217 -13.74 24.59 14.15
C GLN A 217 -14.52 24.98 12.88
N LEU A 218 -14.28 24.31 11.74
CA LEU A 218 -14.98 24.59 10.49
C LEU A 218 -16.51 24.43 10.63
N PRO A 219 -17.31 25.23 9.89
CA PRO A 219 -18.75 25.04 9.82
C PRO A 219 -19.12 23.62 9.39
N SER A 220 -20.19 23.05 9.96
CA SER A 220 -20.62 21.66 9.71
C SER A 220 -20.80 21.34 8.22
N TRP A 221 -21.36 22.28 7.43
CA TRP A 221 -21.55 22.12 5.99
C TRP A 221 -20.23 22.03 5.21
N LEU A 222 -19.16 22.69 5.68
CA LEU A 222 -17.84 22.64 5.03
C LEU A 222 -17.02 21.44 5.53
N LYS A 223 -17.15 21.14 6.82
CA LYS A 223 -16.54 19.98 7.46
C LYS A 223 -17.11 18.66 6.90
N GLY A 224 -18.42 18.57 6.67
CA GLY A 224 -19.06 17.40 6.05
C GLY A 224 -18.99 17.37 4.53
N ALA A 225 -18.41 18.38 3.88
CA ALA A 225 -18.38 18.49 2.43
C ALA A 225 -17.47 17.42 1.80
N SER A 226 -17.88 16.91 0.63
CA SER A 226 -17.07 15.97 -0.16
C SER A 226 -15.72 16.58 -0.58
N PRO A 227 -14.71 15.76 -0.92
CA PRO A 227 -13.40 16.24 -1.35
C PRO A 227 -13.47 17.21 -2.55
N ALA A 228 -14.38 16.98 -3.50
CA ALA A 228 -14.58 17.85 -4.65
C ALA A 228 -15.04 19.26 -4.26
N TRP A 229 -15.88 19.34 -3.25
CA TRP A 229 -16.37 20.62 -2.76
C TRP A 229 -15.35 21.38 -1.93
N ARG A 230 -14.65 20.67 -1.04
CA ARG A 230 -13.54 21.26 -0.29
C ARG A 230 -12.43 21.76 -1.22
N LEU A 231 -12.12 21.04 -2.31
CA LEU A 231 -11.21 21.50 -3.35
C LEU A 231 -11.71 22.77 -4.05
N ALA A 232 -12.98 22.81 -4.46
CA ALA A 232 -13.54 23.99 -5.11
C ALA A 232 -13.48 25.24 -4.21
N TYR A 233 -13.71 25.05 -2.91
CA TYR A 233 -13.62 26.11 -1.91
C TYR A 233 -12.17 26.53 -1.63
N SER A 234 -11.24 25.58 -1.53
CA SER A 234 -9.79 25.82 -1.42
C SER A 234 -9.26 26.66 -2.60
N GLN A 235 -9.65 26.32 -3.83
CA GLN A 235 -9.26 27.08 -5.03
C GLN A 235 -9.85 28.50 -5.03
N TRP A 236 -11.05 28.67 -4.48
CA TRP A 236 -11.64 30.00 -4.32
C TRP A 236 -10.84 30.84 -3.31
N LEU A 237 -10.51 30.29 -2.13
CA LEU A 237 -9.69 30.96 -1.11
C LEU A 237 -8.31 31.34 -1.65
N GLU A 238 -7.64 30.46 -2.39
CA GLU A 238 -6.37 30.77 -3.02
C GLU A 238 -6.49 31.88 -4.06
N THR A 239 -7.57 31.87 -4.86
CA THR A 239 -7.79 32.94 -5.83
C THR A 239 -8.07 34.29 -5.14
N MET A 240 -8.78 34.26 -4.01
CA MET A 240 -9.03 35.43 -3.18
C MET A 240 -7.73 35.97 -2.56
N ALA A 241 -6.89 35.09 -2.01
CA ALA A 241 -5.58 35.45 -1.45
C ALA A 241 -4.68 36.12 -2.50
N ARG A 242 -4.55 35.52 -3.68
CA ARG A 242 -3.77 36.10 -4.79
C ARG A 242 -4.33 37.43 -5.30
N PHE A 243 -5.66 37.58 -5.30
CA PHE A 243 -6.29 38.86 -5.66
C PHE A 243 -5.97 39.93 -4.61
N HIS A 244 -6.10 39.58 -3.34
CA HIS A 244 -5.81 40.46 -2.21
C HIS A 244 -4.37 40.95 -2.23
N GLU A 245 -3.41 40.03 -2.38
CA GLU A 245 -1.99 40.30 -2.55
C GLU A 245 -1.70 41.24 -3.73
N LYS A 246 -2.23 40.93 -4.92
CA LYS A 246 -2.03 41.79 -6.11
C LYS A 246 -2.64 43.17 -5.99
N SER A 247 -3.61 43.35 -5.11
CA SER A 247 -4.26 44.63 -4.86
C SER A 247 -3.71 45.35 -3.62
N GLU A 248 -2.71 44.78 -2.93
CA GLU A 248 -2.17 45.30 -1.67
C GLU A 248 -3.26 45.64 -0.63
N GLY A 249 -4.35 44.87 -0.62
CA GLY A 249 -5.51 45.10 0.24
C GLY A 249 -6.44 46.26 -0.17
N VAL A 250 -6.15 46.99 -1.25
CA VAL A 250 -6.99 48.10 -1.73
C VAL A 250 -8.32 47.58 -2.28
N GLY A 251 -8.29 46.45 -2.98
CA GLY A 251 -9.44 45.96 -3.74
C GLY A 251 -10.65 45.51 -2.93
N THR A 252 -10.52 45.41 -1.60
CA THR A 252 -11.55 44.97 -0.67
C THR A 252 -12.21 46.13 0.09
N ARG A 253 -11.71 47.36 -0.03
CA ARG A 253 -12.23 48.57 0.66
C ARG A 253 -13.32 49.32 -0.11
N GLY A 254 -13.66 48.86 -1.33
CA GLY A 254 -14.60 49.52 -2.24
C GLY A 254 -13.90 50.52 -3.18
N PRO A 255 -14.44 50.80 -4.37
CA PRO A 255 -13.79 51.70 -5.32
C PRO A 255 -14.07 53.18 -5.04
N GLU A 256 -13.08 54.03 -5.31
CA GLU A 256 -13.31 55.46 -5.58
C GLU A 256 -14.21 55.61 -6.81
N LEU A 257 -15.20 56.49 -6.70
CA LEU A 257 -16.39 56.53 -7.57
C LEU A 257 -16.18 57.21 -8.94
N ASP A 258 -14.96 57.67 -9.26
CA ASP A 258 -14.75 58.52 -10.44
C ASP A 258 -14.19 57.74 -11.64
N VAL A 259 -15.00 57.58 -12.69
CA VAL A 259 -14.79 56.62 -13.79
C VAL A 259 -13.94 57.19 -14.93
N GLU A 260 -13.73 58.51 -14.96
CA GLU A 260 -13.05 59.20 -16.08
C GLU A 260 -11.54 59.31 -15.93
N THR A 261 -10.97 58.83 -14.82
CA THR A 261 -9.54 58.84 -14.53
C THR A 261 -8.89 57.46 -14.74
N GLU A 262 -7.56 57.41 -14.87
CA GLU A 262 -6.82 56.13 -14.84
C GLU A 262 -7.11 55.33 -13.55
N ALA A 263 -7.31 56.04 -12.43
CA ALA A 263 -7.73 55.44 -11.16
C ALA A 263 -9.11 54.77 -11.26
N GLY A 264 -10.06 55.40 -11.95
CA GLY A 264 -11.38 54.83 -12.26
C GLY A 264 -11.32 53.54 -13.08
N ALA A 265 -10.47 53.50 -14.11
CA ALA A 265 -10.27 52.31 -14.93
C ALA A 265 -9.66 51.14 -14.12
N ALA A 266 -8.72 51.43 -13.23
CA ALA A 266 -8.15 50.43 -12.31
C ALA A 266 -9.21 49.92 -11.31
N ALA A 267 -9.99 50.84 -10.71
CA ALA A 267 -11.07 50.53 -9.77
C ALA A 267 -12.14 49.61 -10.38
N GLN A 268 -12.48 49.83 -11.64
CA GLN A 268 -13.40 49.01 -12.41
C GLN A 268 -12.91 47.56 -12.61
N VAL A 269 -11.62 47.37 -12.94
CA VAL A 269 -11.03 46.02 -13.08
C VAL A 269 -11.01 45.29 -11.74
N ILE A 270 -10.69 46.01 -10.67
CA ILE A 270 -10.71 45.49 -9.30
C ILE A 270 -12.13 45.06 -8.91
N PHE A 271 -13.13 45.92 -9.12
CA PHE A 271 -14.54 45.59 -8.87
C PHE A 271 -14.99 44.35 -9.64
N ALA A 272 -14.72 44.30 -10.94
CA ALA A 272 -15.14 43.17 -11.79
C ALA A 272 -14.57 41.84 -11.28
N ARG A 273 -13.29 41.84 -10.87
CA ARG A 273 -12.63 40.64 -10.32
C ARG A 273 -13.20 40.27 -8.94
N GLN A 274 -13.38 41.23 -8.05
CA GLN A 274 -13.92 40.99 -6.71
C GLN A 274 -15.37 40.49 -6.77
N LEU A 275 -16.21 41.09 -7.60
CA LEU A 275 -17.59 40.65 -7.79
C LEU A 275 -17.64 39.24 -8.41
N ALA A 276 -16.82 38.96 -9.43
CA ALA A 276 -16.73 37.62 -10.02
C ALA A 276 -16.32 36.56 -8.98
N LEU A 277 -15.40 36.88 -8.07
CA LEU A 277 -14.99 35.99 -6.98
C LEU A 277 -16.12 35.75 -5.98
N ASN A 278 -16.85 36.79 -5.61
CA ASN A 278 -17.94 36.68 -4.63
C ASN A 278 -19.17 35.96 -5.19
N LEU A 279 -19.52 36.16 -6.47
CA LEU A 279 -20.58 35.38 -7.12
C LEU A 279 -20.25 33.88 -7.17
N ARG A 280 -18.98 33.51 -7.40
CA ARG A 280 -18.53 32.11 -7.31
C ARG A 280 -18.69 31.57 -5.89
N ARG A 281 -18.25 32.32 -4.88
CA ARG A 281 -18.39 31.97 -3.46
C ARG A 281 -19.85 31.71 -3.11
N LEU A 282 -20.71 32.69 -3.34
CA LEU A 282 -22.14 32.63 -2.99
C LEU A 282 -22.81 31.41 -3.64
N THR A 283 -22.52 31.16 -4.92
CA THR A 283 -23.08 29.99 -5.61
C THR A 283 -22.55 28.68 -5.04
N LEU A 284 -21.25 28.61 -4.71
CA LEU A 284 -20.62 27.44 -4.11
C LEU A 284 -21.22 27.14 -2.73
N GLU A 285 -21.40 28.17 -1.90
CA GLU A 285 -21.97 28.05 -0.56
C GLU A 285 -23.44 27.67 -0.59
N CYS A 286 -24.24 28.25 -1.49
CA CYS A 286 -25.63 27.82 -1.70
C CYS A 286 -25.68 26.33 -2.03
N CYS A 287 -24.83 25.88 -2.96
CA CYS A 287 -24.76 24.48 -3.35
C CYS A 287 -24.34 23.57 -2.17
N LEU A 288 -23.33 23.97 -1.41
CA LEU A 288 -22.79 23.20 -0.27
C LEU A 288 -23.79 23.08 0.88
N GLN A 289 -24.59 24.11 1.10
CA GLN A 289 -25.58 24.17 2.19
C GLN A 289 -26.94 23.59 1.78
N GLY A 290 -27.09 23.10 0.53
CA GLY A 290 -28.37 22.62 0.02
C GLY A 290 -29.43 23.73 -0.11
N ARG A 291 -28.99 24.98 -0.32
CA ARG A 291 -29.86 26.16 -0.44
C ARG A 291 -30.04 26.58 -1.90
N CYS A 292 -31.09 27.36 -2.13
CA CYS A 292 -31.34 28.03 -3.41
C CYS A 292 -31.48 27.12 -4.63
N ASN A 293 -31.74 25.83 -4.41
CA ASN A 293 -31.78 24.77 -5.43
C ASN A 293 -30.51 24.66 -6.28
N VAL A 294 -29.39 25.24 -5.84
CA VAL A 294 -28.15 25.28 -6.61
C VAL A 294 -27.49 23.91 -6.60
N THR A 295 -27.29 23.37 -7.79
CA THR A 295 -26.58 22.10 -8.02
C THR A 295 -25.13 22.34 -8.42
N TYR A 296 -24.33 21.28 -8.51
CA TYR A 296 -22.97 21.39 -9.03
C TYR A 296 -22.91 21.93 -10.45
N GLU A 297 -23.84 21.54 -11.32
CA GLU A 297 -23.92 22.10 -12.66
C GLU A 297 -24.26 23.59 -12.63
N GLY A 298 -25.14 24.03 -11.72
CA GLY A 298 -25.38 25.45 -11.45
C GLY A 298 -24.10 26.20 -11.06
N TYR A 299 -23.34 25.67 -10.09
CA TYR A 299 -22.03 26.24 -9.72
C TYR A 299 -21.06 26.33 -10.91
N ARG A 300 -21.00 25.28 -11.76
CA ARG A 300 -20.17 25.28 -12.97
C ARG A 300 -20.59 26.35 -13.97
N VAL A 301 -21.90 26.58 -14.12
CA VAL A 301 -22.47 27.67 -14.94
C VAL A 301 -21.99 29.02 -14.43
N MET A 302 -22.15 29.33 -13.14
CA MET A 302 -21.67 30.60 -12.57
C MET A 302 -20.17 30.77 -12.77
N ARG A 303 -19.38 29.75 -12.42
CA ARG A 303 -17.91 29.77 -12.51
C ARG A 303 -17.45 30.05 -13.93
N ALA A 304 -18.13 29.50 -14.94
CA ALA A 304 -17.86 29.78 -16.34
C ALA A 304 -18.29 31.20 -16.74
N ALA A 305 -19.49 31.63 -16.35
CA ALA A 305 -20.05 32.93 -16.71
C ALA A 305 -19.22 34.12 -16.18
N VAL A 306 -18.66 34.00 -14.98
CA VAL A 306 -17.90 35.07 -14.33
C VAL A 306 -16.40 35.04 -14.63
N LYS A 307 -15.96 34.39 -15.71
CA LYS A 307 -14.57 34.53 -16.15
C LYS A 307 -14.31 35.93 -16.68
N VAL A 308 -13.11 36.45 -16.41
CA VAL A 308 -12.71 37.83 -16.76
C VAL A 308 -12.85 38.05 -18.26
N TYR A 309 -12.23 37.19 -19.07
CA TYR A 309 -12.24 37.31 -20.53
C TYR A 309 -13.48 36.67 -21.17
N LYS A 310 -14.17 37.43 -22.03
CA LYS A 310 -15.40 37.03 -22.73
C LYS A 310 -15.25 35.70 -23.48
N ASN A 311 -14.15 35.50 -24.19
CA ASN A 311 -13.88 34.26 -24.95
C ASN A 311 -13.77 33.01 -24.05
N GLN A 312 -13.46 33.18 -22.77
CA GLN A 312 -13.33 32.09 -21.81
C GLN A 312 -14.65 31.77 -21.08
N ARG A 313 -15.69 32.61 -21.20
CA ARG A 313 -17.01 32.42 -20.57
C ARG A 313 -17.81 31.33 -21.27
N ARG A 314 -17.27 30.11 -21.23
CA ARG A 314 -17.84 28.94 -21.89
C ARG A 314 -17.86 27.75 -20.93
N LEU A 315 -18.94 26.97 -21.01
CA LEU A 315 -19.08 25.68 -20.34
C LEU A 315 -19.38 24.63 -21.40
N ARG A 316 -18.54 23.59 -21.51
CA ARG A 316 -18.64 22.55 -22.56
C ARG A 316 -18.78 23.15 -23.98
N GLY A 317 -18.00 24.20 -24.27
CA GLY A 317 -18.03 24.91 -25.56
C GLY A 317 -19.15 25.95 -25.72
N VAL A 318 -20.21 25.89 -24.91
CA VAL A 318 -21.37 26.80 -25.00
C VAL A 318 -21.08 28.10 -24.25
N ALA A 319 -21.42 29.24 -24.86
CA ALA A 319 -21.20 30.56 -24.25
C ALA A 319 -22.17 30.80 -23.09
N MET A 320 -21.62 31.22 -21.94
CA MET A 320 -22.37 31.59 -20.76
C MET A 320 -22.53 33.12 -20.73
N THR A 321 -23.76 33.59 -20.53
CA THR A 321 -24.14 35.00 -20.67
C THR A 321 -24.91 35.49 -19.46
N PHE A 322 -24.87 36.80 -19.24
CA PHE A 322 -25.75 37.51 -18.30
C PHE A 322 -26.83 38.21 -19.11
N ARG A 323 -28.09 37.95 -18.80
CA ARG A 323 -29.25 38.57 -19.45
C ARG A 323 -30.11 39.27 -18.39
N PRO A 324 -30.42 40.57 -18.52
CA PRO A 324 -31.27 41.27 -17.56
C PRO A 324 -32.67 40.63 -17.52
N LEU A 325 -33.27 40.50 -16.34
CA LEU A 325 -34.66 40.06 -16.22
C LEU A 325 -35.63 41.10 -16.80
N ALA A 326 -36.74 40.65 -17.40
CA ALA A 326 -37.72 41.56 -18.01
C ALA A 326 -38.50 42.37 -16.96
N GLN A 327 -38.84 41.75 -15.82
CA GLN A 327 -39.76 42.30 -14.80
C GLN A 327 -39.08 42.88 -13.54
N GLY A 328 -37.75 43.03 -13.48
CA GLY A 328 -37.14 43.54 -12.22
C GLY A 328 -35.61 43.63 -12.15
N SER A 329 -35.11 43.80 -10.92
CA SER A 329 -33.70 43.97 -10.55
C SER A 329 -32.93 42.64 -10.47
N GLY A 330 -32.49 42.12 -11.62
CA GLY A 330 -31.64 40.94 -11.62
C GLY A 330 -31.19 40.47 -12.99
N TYR A 331 -30.44 39.37 -12.99
CA TYR A 331 -29.85 38.80 -14.19
C TYR A 331 -30.03 37.29 -14.21
N LEU A 332 -30.38 36.76 -15.38
CA LEU A 332 -30.30 35.34 -15.67
C LEU A 332 -28.90 35.01 -16.19
N VAL A 333 -28.26 34.04 -15.57
CA VAL A 333 -26.95 33.52 -15.91
C VAL A 333 -27.08 32.11 -16.44
N GLY A 334 -26.55 31.87 -17.64
CA GLY A 334 -26.51 30.55 -18.24
C GLY A 334 -26.26 30.57 -19.75
N SER A 335 -26.62 29.48 -20.42
CA SER A 335 -26.42 29.29 -21.86
C SER A 335 -26.96 30.43 -22.72
N SER A 336 -26.25 30.81 -23.79
CA SER A 336 -26.79 31.74 -24.79
C SER A 336 -27.80 31.09 -25.74
N THR A 337 -27.88 29.74 -25.79
CA THR A 337 -28.61 29.00 -26.83
C THR A 337 -29.97 28.47 -26.38
N GLY A 338 -30.41 28.75 -25.15
CA GLY A 338 -31.77 28.39 -24.69
C GLY A 338 -32.02 26.89 -24.44
N THR A 339 -30.98 26.05 -24.40
CA THR A 339 -31.10 24.65 -23.96
C THR A 339 -31.67 24.56 -22.54
N PRO A 340 -32.47 23.53 -22.19
CA PRO A 340 -32.96 23.41 -20.82
C PRO A 340 -31.80 23.41 -19.82
N GLY A 341 -32.04 24.01 -18.66
CA GLY A 341 -31.04 24.50 -17.71
C GLY A 341 -30.09 23.44 -17.12
N PRO A 342 -29.22 23.84 -16.17
CA PRO A 342 -29.58 24.80 -15.12
C PRO A 342 -29.33 26.26 -15.47
N TRP A 343 -30.26 27.12 -15.03
CA TRP A 343 -30.12 28.58 -15.07
C TRP A 343 -29.99 29.15 -13.67
N LEU A 344 -29.21 30.21 -13.51
CA LEU A 344 -29.09 30.92 -12.24
C LEU A 344 -29.68 32.32 -12.35
N VAL A 345 -30.60 32.64 -11.46
CA VAL A 345 -31.10 34.01 -11.29
C VAL A 345 -30.27 34.69 -10.21
N VAL A 346 -29.74 35.88 -10.51
CA VAL A 346 -28.93 36.70 -9.62
C VAL A 346 -29.66 38.00 -9.31
N ARG A 347 -29.98 38.24 -8.04
CA ARG A 347 -30.69 39.42 -7.53
C ARG A 347 -29.88 40.06 -6.40
N PRO A 348 -29.08 41.12 -6.66
CA PRO A 348 -28.11 41.65 -5.70
C PRO A 348 -28.71 42.14 -4.38
N GLU A 349 -29.95 42.61 -4.42
CA GLU A 349 -30.66 43.21 -3.29
C GLU A 349 -31.61 42.21 -2.60
N ALA A 350 -31.69 40.97 -3.09
CA ALA A 350 -32.51 39.93 -2.46
C ALA A 350 -31.77 39.31 -1.26
N SER A 351 -32.54 38.82 -0.29
CA SER A 351 -32.02 38.00 0.81
C SER A 351 -31.33 36.74 0.29
N GLU A 352 -31.93 36.11 -0.73
CA GLU A 352 -31.32 35.03 -1.52
C GLU A 352 -30.82 35.60 -2.85
N VAL A 353 -29.53 35.94 -2.88
CA VAL A 353 -28.89 36.60 -4.02
C VAL A 353 -28.87 35.72 -5.26
N ILE A 354 -28.81 34.40 -5.08
CA ILE A 354 -28.67 33.42 -6.15
C ILE A 354 -29.74 32.36 -5.98
N GLU A 355 -30.39 31.99 -7.08
CA GLU A 355 -31.40 30.94 -7.14
C GLU A 355 -31.23 30.16 -8.43
N GLN A 356 -31.20 28.83 -8.36
CA GLN A 356 -31.24 28.00 -9.56
C GLN A 356 -32.70 27.72 -9.96
N VAL A 357 -33.00 27.90 -11.24
CA VAL A 357 -34.33 27.66 -11.81
C VAL A 357 -34.22 26.70 -13.00
N GLU A 358 -35.22 25.83 -13.13
CA GLU A 358 -35.30 24.88 -14.25
C GLU A 358 -35.87 25.56 -15.51
N THR A 359 -36.85 26.44 -15.32
CA THR A 359 -37.48 27.22 -16.39
C THR A 359 -36.91 28.63 -16.42
N ALA A 360 -36.39 29.05 -17.57
CA ALA A 360 -35.81 30.37 -17.74
C ALA A 360 -36.92 31.46 -17.66
N PRO A 361 -36.78 32.48 -16.79
CA PRO A 361 -37.70 33.62 -16.75
C PRO A 361 -37.55 34.49 -18.02
N GLN A 362 -38.52 35.38 -18.23
CA GLN A 362 -38.43 36.37 -19.32
C GLN A 362 -37.22 37.30 -19.12
N VAL A 363 -36.44 37.49 -20.18
CA VAL A 363 -35.17 38.22 -20.14
C VAL A 363 -34.99 39.13 -21.36
N ARG A 364 -34.15 40.16 -21.20
CA ARG A 364 -33.70 41.05 -22.27
C ARG A 364 -32.44 40.49 -22.96
N ALA A 365 -31.94 41.23 -23.95
CA ALA A 365 -30.72 40.88 -24.68
C ALA A 365 -29.51 40.68 -23.76
N SER A 366 -28.61 39.76 -24.14
CA SER A 366 -27.39 39.47 -23.39
C SER A 366 -26.47 40.67 -23.30
N LEU A 367 -25.89 40.88 -22.12
CA LEU A 367 -24.91 41.93 -21.88
C LEU A 367 -23.59 41.59 -22.58
N ILE A 368 -23.05 42.55 -23.33
CA ILE A 368 -21.74 42.43 -24.00
C ILE A 368 -20.63 42.39 -22.95
N ASP A 369 -20.69 43.30 -21.97
CA ASP A 369 -19.79 43.35 -20.82
C ASP A 369 -20.59 43.51 -19.51
N PRO A 370 -20.99 42.40 -18.88
CA PRO A 370 -21.82 42.40 -17.68
C PRO A 370 -21.19 43.21 -16.53
N PHE A 371 -19.90 43.04 -16.26
CA PHE A 371 -19.25 43.68 -15.13
C PHE A 371 -19.13 45.19 -15.32
N MET A 372 -18.94 45.63 -16.57
CA MET A 372 -19.04 47.05 -16.92
C MET A 372 -20.42 47.61 -16.69
N THR A 373 -21.45 46.89 -17.12
CA THR A 373 -22.83 47.27 -16.86
C THR A 373 -23.10 47.34 -15.36
N PHE A 374 -22.61 46.39 -14.57
CA PHE A 374 -22.81 46.35 -13.12
C PHE A 374 -22.12 47.51 -12.40
N TYR A 375 -20.91 47.87 -12.83
CA TYR A 375 -20.17 49.01 -12.30
C TYR A 375 -20.91 50.33 -12.56
N ARG A 376 -21.37 50.55 -13.81
CA ARG A 376 -22.08 51.79 -14.22
C ARG A 376 -23.50 51.89 -13.68
N ALA A 377 -24.21 50.78 -13.50
CA ALA A 377 -25.60 50.75 -13.06
C ALA A 377 -25.79 50.94 -11.54
N GLY A 378 -24.74 51.29 -10.80
CA GLY A 378 -24.75 51.55 -9.37
C GLY A 378 -24.00 50.49 -8.58
N ILE A 379 -22.73 50.78 -8.28
CA ILE A 379 -21.85 49.90 -7.49
C ILE A 379 -22.40 49.58 -6.10
N THR A 380 -23.15 50.52 -5.52
CA THR A 380 -23.78 50.41 -4.19
C THR A 380 -24.67 49.18 -4.06
N ARG A 381 -25.30 48.75 -5.15
CA ARG A 381 -26.18 47.56 -5.17
C ARG A 381 -25.41 46.24 -5.04
N TRP A 382 -24.13 46.25 -5.38
CA TRP A 382 -23.26 45.08 -5.35
C TRP A 382 -22.30 45.09 -4.17
N LEU A 383 -22.07 46.25 -3.56
CA LEU A 383 -21.14 46.45 -2.45
C LEU A 383 -21.37 45.49 -1.27
N PRO A 384 -22.62 45.18 -0.85
CA PRO A 384 -22.86 44.22 0.24
C PRO A 384 -22.38 42.79 -0.04
N LEU A 385 -22.17 42.44 -1.31
CA LEU A 385 -21.72 41.11 -1.71
C LEU A 385 -20.20 40.96 -1.72
N LEU A 386 -19.46 42.08 -1.66
CA LEU A 386 -18.00 42.08 -1.71
C LEU A 386 -17.44 41.77 -0.32
N GLU A 387 -17.06 40.52 -0.09
CA GLU A 387 -16.54 40.08 1.22
C GLU A 387 -15.03 40.38 1.37
N HIS A 388 -14.66 40.94 2.53
CA HIS A 388 -13.26 41.13 2.95
C HIS A 388 -12.67 39.80 3.46
N PRO A 389 -11.36 39.53 3.28
CA PRO A 389 -10.69 38.33 3.82
C PRO A 389 -11.00 38.04 5.29
N LEU A 390 -10.91 39.03 6.17
CA LEU A 390 -11.23 38.86 7.60
C LEU A 390 -12.68 38.45 7.85
N HIS A 391 -13.64 38.97 7.09
CA HIS A 391 -15.04 38.54 7.20
C HIS A 391 -15.21 37.09 6.74
N THR A 392 -14.52 36.69 5.67
CA THR A 392 -14.46 35.29 5.22
C THR A 392 -13.94 34.39 6.33
N LEU A 393 -12.80 34.74 6.93
CA LEU A 393 -12.18 33.96 8.00
C LEU A 393 -13.09 33.90 9.23
N ALA A 394 -13.72 35.01 9.62
CA ALA A 394 -14.61 35.07 10.78
C ALA A 394 -15.83 34.17 10.60
N ARG A 395 -16.47 34.25 9.42
CA ARG A 395 -17.62 33.42 9.06
C ARG A 395 -17.29 31.92 9.03
N LEU A 396 -16.07 31.58 8.65
CA LEU A 396 -15.56 30.20 8.65
C LEU A 396 -15.00 29.77 10.01
N LYS A 397 -15.10 30.63 11.04
CA LYS A 397 -14.60 30.38 12.41
C LYS A 397 -13.10 30.08 12.43
N GLN A 398 -12.32 30.85 11.66
CA GLN A 398 -10.87 30.70 11.53
C GLN A 398 -10.09 31.94 11.98
N VAL A 399 -10.75 32.88 12.67
CA VAL A 399 -10.11 34.05 13.27
C VAL A 399 -9.63 33.68 14.66
N GLY A 400 -8.33 33.81 14.92
CA GLY A 400 -7.71 33.60 16.24
C GLY A 400 -7.05 32.24 16.49
N GLY A 401 -6.84 31.41 15.45
CA GLY A 401 -6.42 30.02 15.64
C GLY A 401 -5.14 29.53 14.96
N ASN A 402 -4.35 30.32 14.20
CA ASN A 402 -3.31 29.69 13.35
C ASN A 402 -1.93 30.33 13.14
N LEU A 403 -0.92 29.50 13.44
CA LEU A 403 0.33 29.22 12.72
C LEU A 403 1.31 30.39 12.54
N GLU A 404 2.25 30.51 13.48
CA GLU A 404 3.46 31.35 13.45
C GLU A 404 3.21 32.87 13.29
N GLY A 405 3.00 33.56 14.42
CA GLY A 405 3.49 34.93 14.66
C GLY A 405 2.70 36.11 14.06
N ASP A 406 2.44 37.10 14.94
CA ASP A 406 2.36 38.53 14.65
C ASP A 406 1.30 39.04 13.64
N CYS A 407 0.03 38.69 13.85
CA CYS A 407 -1.02 39.61 13.39
C CYS A 407 -1.26 40.62 14.52
N GLU A 408 -0.50 41.74 14.49
CA GLU A 408 -0.68 42.89 15.38
C GLU A 408 -2.13 43.42 15.34
N ALA A 409 -2.47 44.28 16.30
CA ALA A 409 -3.81 44.87 16.50
C ALA A 409 -4.46 45.50 15.24
N THR A 410 -3.68 45.79 14.19
CA THR A 410 -4.16 46.08 12.83
C THR A 410 -3.63 45.05 11.83
N PRO A 411 -4.44 44.08 11.37
CA PRO A 411 -4.01 43.08 10.40
C PRO A 411 -3.54 43.73 9.10
N THR A 412 -2.34 43.37 8.64
CA THR A 412 -1.86 43.77 7.31
C THR A 412 -2.42 42.84 6.24
N TRP A 413 -2.51 43.32 4.99
CA TRP A 413 -2.97 42.48 3.88
C TRP A 413 -2.11 41.21 3.68
N LYS A 414 -0.83 41.25 4.12
CA LYS A 414 0.08 40.10 4.13
C LYS A 414 -0.34 39.03 5.13
N CYS A 415 -0.67 39.42 6.38
CA CYS A 415 -1.21 38.49 7.39
C CYS A 415 -2.51 37.83 6.88
N GLU A 416 -3.43 38.61 6.33
CA GLU A 416 -4.71 38.09 5.82
C GLU A 416 -4.53 37.10 4.65
N THR A 417 -3.61 37.42 3.74
CA THR A 417 -3.23 36.54 2.63
C THR A 417 -2.67 35.22 3.15
N HIS A 418 -1.83 35.26 4.17
CA HIS A 418 -1.29 34.05 4.81
C HIS A 418 -2.39 33.20 5.45
N LEU A 419 -3.33 33.81 6.17
CA LEU A 419 -4.46 33.10 6.79
C LEU A 419 -5.37 32.43 5.75
N LEU A 420 -5.70 33.12 4.65
CA LEU A 420 -6.48 32.55 3.55
C LEU A 420 -5.79 31.34 2.92
N HIS A 421 -4.48 31.42 2.72
CA HIS A 421 -3.68 30.33 2.17
C HIS A 421 -3.61 29.11 3.11
N ASN A 422 -3.47 29.34 4.42
CA ASN A 422 -3.50 28.27 5.42
C ASN A 422 -4.87 27.58 5.48
N LEU A 423 -5.95 28.35 5.43
CA LEU A 423 -7.29 27.79 5.35
C LEU A 423 -7.52 27.03 4.04
N ALA A 424 -7.04 27.55 2.91
CA ALA A 424 -7.09 26.85 1.63
C ALA A 424 -6.38 25.49 1.71
N LEU A 425 -5.22 25.44 2.39
CA LEU A 425 -4.46 24.20 2.60
C LEU A 425 -5.22 23.24 3.51
N LEU A 426 -5.78 23.71 4.63
CA LEU A 426 -6.56 22.91 5.58
C LEU A 426 -7.69 22.14 4.88
N LEU A 427 -8.38 22.76 3.92
CA LEU A 427 -9.50 22.13 3.21
C LEU A 427 -9.10 20.94 2.33
N VAL A 428 -7.85 20.88 1.86
CA VAL A 428 -7.35 19.81 0.96
C VAL A 428 -6.28 18.92 1.60
N CYS A 429 -5.86 19.25 2.82
CA CYS A 429 -4.79 18.61 3.58
C CYS A 429 -5.26 18.46 5.03
N THR A 430 -5.95 17.36 5.30
CA THR A 430 -6.52 17.04 6.61
C THR A 430 -5.42 16.60 7.59
N GLY A 431 -5.62 16.88 8.88
CA GLY A 431 -4.84 16.26 9.95
C GLY A 431 -5.28 14.80 10.16
N ALA A 432 -4.46 13.99 10.82
CA ALA A 432 -4.80 12.62 11.21
C ALA A 432 -4.15 12.24 12.55
N GLU A 433 -4.74 11.27 13.25
CA GLU A 433 -4.16 10.69 14.46
C GLU A 433 -2.89 9.90 14.09
N SER A 434 -1.72 10.44 14.46
CA SER A 434 -0.42 9.88 14.07
C SER A 434 -0.14 8.53 14.75
N PRO A 435 0.39 7.55 13.98
CA PRO A 435 1.62 6.89 14.42
C PRO A 435 2.38 6.27 13.23
N VAL A 436 3.38 6.95 12.69
CA VAL A 436 4.55 6.24 12.16
C VAL A 436 5.77 7.03 12.58
N ASP A 437 6.65 6.39 13.34
CA ASP A 437 7.95 6.94 13.71
C ASP A 437 8.75 7.35 12.47
N ALA A 438 9.71 8.25 12.69
CA ALA A 438 10.49 8.93 11.66
C ALA A 438 10.79 8.03 10.46
N LEU A 439 10.42 8.50 9.26
CA LEU A 439 10.73 7.87 7.98
C LEU A 439 12.23 7.49 7.85
N ASP A 440 13.07 8.13 8.66
CA ASP A 440 14.51 7.97 8.75
C ASP A 440 14.98 6.59 9.28
N THR A 441 14.12 5.79 9.92
CA THR A 441 14.50 4.49 10.52
C THR A 441 14.27 3.28 9.60
N LEU A 442 13.90 3.49 8.33
CA LEU A 442 13.24 2.48 7.52
C LEU A 442 14.11 1.92 6.40
N PRO A 443 14.03 0.61 6.12
CA PRO A 443 14.70 0.04 4.96
C PRO A 443 14.13 0.66 3.68
N ARG A 444 15.02 1.14 2.81
CA ARG A 444 14.72 1.83 1.54
C ARG A 444 14.20 0.86 0.47
N VAL A 445 13.09 0.16 0.75
CA VAL A 445 12.52 -0.78 -0.22
C VAL A 445 11.45 -0.10 -1.04
N LYS A 446 11.72 0.11 -2.34
CA LYS A 446 10.75 0.68 -3.28
C LYS A 446 9.46 -0.14 -3.30
N ARG A 447 8.32 0.52 -3.22
CA ARG A 447 6.97 -0.09 -3.35
C ARG A 447 6.47 -0.02 -4.79
N MET A 448 7.18 0.70 -5.64
CA MET A 448 6.82 0.93 -7.03
C MET A 448 7.89 0.40 -7.99
N ASP A 449 7.44 -0.32 -9.02
CA ASP A 449 8.23 -0.61 -10.22
C ASP A 449 8.03 0.56 -11.17
N SER A 450 9.11 1.28 -11.44
CA SER A 450 9.14 2.49 -12.24
C SER A 450 10.13 2.43 -13.40
N ASP A 451 10.76 1.27 -13.65
CA ASP A 451 11.90 1.16 -14.58
C ASP A 451 11.52 1.53 -16.02
N TRP A 452 10.25 1.29 -16.36
CA TRP A 452 9.67 1.59 -17.67
C TRP A 452 8.66 2.75 -17.64
N ALA A 453 8.53 3.43 -16.50
CA ALA A 453 7.56 4.50 -16.37
C ALA A 453 8.04 5.79 -17.08
N GLY A 454 7.10 6.59 -17.60
CA GLY A 454 7.39 7.94 -18.10
C GLY A 454 6.14 8.80 -18.25
N ALA A 455 6.15 10.03 -17.72
CA ALA A 455 4.99 10.92 -17.70
C ALA A 455 4.72 11.59 -19.05
N SER A 456 5.75 11.70 -19.89
CA SER A 456 5.64 12.22 -21.27
C SER A 456 4.99 11.22 -22.23
N GLY A 457 5.06 9.91 -21.93
CA GLY A 457 4.73 8.81 -22.83
C GLY A 457 5.92 8.34 -23.69
N ASP A 458 6.97 9.15 -23.82
CA ASP A 458 8.17 8.87 -24.61
C ASP A 458 9.20 8.06 -23.80
N LEU A 459 9.94 7.15 -24.45
CA LEU A 459 11.00 6.38 -23.79
C LEU A 459 12.20 7.30 -23.53
N SER A 460 12.81 7.18 -22.35
CA SER A 460 14.14 7.76 -22.11
C SER A 460 15.16 7.11 -23.04
N VAL A 461 16.31 7.76 -23.24
CA VAL A 461 17.40 7.17 -24.04
C VAL A 461 17.87 5.84 -23.45
N VAL A 462 17.83 5.71 -22.12
CA VAL A 462 18.18 4.47 -21.42
C VAL A 462 17.11 3.39 -21.61
N GLN A 463 15.83 3.73 -21.49
CA GLN A 463 14.72 2.81 -21.72
C GLN A 463 14.68 2.33 -23.17
N ASP A 464 14.86 3.22 -24.14
CA ASP A 464 14.90 2.85 -25.55
C ASP A 464 16.03 1.86 -25.83
N ARG A 465 17.24 2.12 -25.34
CA ARG A 465 18.37 1.18 -25.47
C ARG A 465 18.06 -0.18 -24.83
N ARG A 466 17.48 -0.20 -23.63
CA ARG A 466 17.06 -1.44 -22.95
C ARG A 466 15.99 -2.18 -23.75
N LEU A 467 15.07 -1.45 -24.40
CA LEU A 467 14.00 -2.06 -25.19
C LEU A 467 14.58 -2.71 -26.45
N GLN A 468 15.49 -2.01 -27.14
CA GLN A 468 16.17 -2.54 -28.32
C GLN A 468 16.96 -3.83 -28.00
N ALA A 469 17.51 -3.97 -26.80
CA ALA A 469 18.20 -5.18 -26.37
C ALA A 469 17.28 -6.41 -26.24
N LEU A 470 15.97 -6.22 -26.07
CA LEU A 470 14.96 -7.28 -26.01
C LEU A 470 14.43 -7.68 -27.40
N ARG A 471 14.83 -6.96 -28.46
CA ARG A 471 14.31 -7.18 -29.81
C ARG A 471 14.70 -8.58 -30.30
N ARG A 472 13.73 -9.32 -30.82
CA ARG A 472 13.98 -10.60 -31.51
C ARG A 472 14.76 -10.33 -32.81
N PRO A 473 15.75 -11.16 -33.16
CA PRO A 473 16.53 -11.02 -34.39
C PRO A 473 15.77 -11.38 -35.67
N SER A 474 14.55 -11.96 -35.57
CA SER A 474 13.76 -12.41 -36.72
C SER A 474 12.87 -11.30 -37.30
N SER A 475 12.77 -11.27 -38.63
CA SER A 475 11.85 -10.42 -39.41
C SER A 475 10.54 -11.12 -39.79
N ALA A 476 10.34 -12.38 -39.42
CA ALA A 476 9.13 -13.13 -39.75
C ALA A 476 7.93 -12.61 -38.95
N LEU A 477 6.85 -12.26 -39.65
CA LEU A 477 5.57 -11.97 -39.03
C LEU A 477 4.92 -13.29 -38.59
N GLY A 478 4.77 -13.48 -37.28
CA GLY A 478 3.99 -14.58 -36.70
C GLY A 478 2.51 -14.51 -37.10
N GLN A 479 1.73 -15.54 -36.74
CA GLN A 479 0.29 -15.58 -36.99
C GLN A 479 -0.46 -14.65 -36.01
N LEU A 480 -1.28 -13.74 -36.51
CA LEU A 480 -2.10 -12.85 -35.67
C LEU A 480 -3.16 -13.64 -34.88
N ILE A 481 -3.19 -13.44 -33.55
CA ILE A 481 -4.13 -14.07 -32.62
C ILE A 481 -5.45 -13.30 -32.65
N GLN A 482 -6.54 -14.00 -32.96
CA GLN A 482 -7.87 -13.39 -33.20
C GLN A 482 -8.81 -13.41 -31.98
N SER A 483 -8.48 -14.15 -30.92
CA SER A 483 -9.37 -14.36 -29.77
C SER A 483 -8.61 -14.61 -28.46
N GLY A 484 -9.31 -14.46 -27.34
CA GLY A 484 -8.77 -14.70 -26.00
C GLY A 484 -7.94 -13.53 -25.46
N VAL A 485 -7.22 -13.79 -24.36
CA VAL A 485 -6.43 -12.78 -23.63
C VAL A 485 -5.24 -12.23 -24.42
N HIS A 486 -4.81 -12.94 -25.47
CA HIS A 486 -3.72 -12.55 -26.37
C HIS A 486 -4.21 -11.95 -27.70
N LYS A 487 -5.51 -11.68 -27.85
CA LYS A 487 -6.07 -11.11 -29.10
C LYS A 487 -5.31 -9.83 -29.49
N GLY A 488 -4.86 -9.77 -30.75
CA GLY A 488 -4.06 -8.66 -31.29
C GLY A 488 -2.54 -8.83 -31.20
N LEU A 489 -2.04 -9.86 -30.49
CA LEU A 489 -0.63 -10.27 -30.52
C LEU A 489 -0.39 -11.33 -31.60
N HIS A 490 0.86 -11.70 -31.83
CA HIS A 490 1.24 -12.72 -32.82
C HIS A 490 1.76 -13.99 -32.14
N LEU A 491 1.54 -15.16 -32.76
CA LEU A 491 2.16 -16.42 -32.37
C LEU A 491 3.30 -16.73 -33.35
N LEU A 492 4.51 -16.91 -32.84
CA LEU A 492 5.70 -17.23 -33.64
C LEU A 492 6.63 -18.16 -32.86
N ASP A 493 6.92 -19.33 -33.42
CA ASP A 493 7.74 -20.38 -32.80
C ASP A 493 7.22 -20.77 -31.39
N ASP A 494 5.92 -21.01 -31.28
CA ASP A 494 5.20 -21.29 -30.02
C ASP A 494 5.29 -20.21 -28.92
N ALA A 495 5.83 -19.02 -29.27
CA ALA A 495 5.90 -17.88 -28.37
C ALA A 495 4.91 -16.78 -28.77
N VAL A 496 4.36 -16.10 -27.77
CA VAL A 496 3.55 -14.89 -27.97
C VAL A 496 4.48 -13.71 -28.24
N VAL A 497 4.16 -12.93 -29.27
CA VAL A 497 5.00 -11.85 -29.79
C VAL A 497 4.22 -10.54 -29.88
N TYR A 498 4.82 -9.49 -29.33
CA TYR A 498 4.43 -8.11 -29.55
C TYR A 498 5.16 -7.58 -30.79
N ASN A 499 4.40 -7.04 -31.75
CA ASN A 499 4.95 -6.41 -32.95
C ASN A 499 4.60 -4.92 -32.96
N LYS A 500 5.61 -4.06 -33.02
CA LYS A 500 5.45 -2.61 -33.21
C LYS A 500 6.55 -2.07 -34.11
N ASP A 501 6.16 -1.35 -35.16
CA ASP A 501 7.07 -0.67 -36.08
C ASP A 501 8.16 -1.63 -36.63
N GLU A 502 7.77 -2.85 -37.02
CA GLU A 502 8.67 -3.92 -37.52
C GLU A 502 9.69 -4.44 -36.48
N ASN A 503 9.45 -4.18 -35.20
CA ASN A 503 10.19 -4.76 -34.08
C ASN A 503 9.34 -5.84 -33.41
N HIS A 504 9.94 -7.02 -33.23
CA HIS A 504 9.31 -8.17 -32.61
C HIS A 504 9.89 -8.39 -31.20
N PHE A 505 9.05 -8.62 -30.21
CA PHE A 505 9.44 -8.86 -28.81
C PHE A 505 8.70 -10.06 -28.25
N ASN A 506 9.36 -10.91 -27.46
CA ASN A 506 8.69 -12.00 -26.75
C ASN A 506 7.79 -11.43 -25.64
N VAL A 507 6.64 -12.07 -25.40
CA VAL A 507 5.68 -11.67 -24.37
C VAL A 507 5.49 -12.80 -23.37
N LEU A 508 5.80 -12.52 -22.11
CA LEU A 508 5.42 -13.35 -20.97
C LEU A 508 4.05 -12.92 -20.45
N SER A 509 3.16 -13.88 -20.18
CA SER A 509 1.80 -13.62 -19.70
C SER A 509 1.59 -14.18 -18.30
N ASN A 510 1.29 -13.32 -17.33
CA ASN A 510 1.09 -13.67 -15.92
C ASN A 510 -0.33 -13.28 -15.48
N ASN A 511 -1.29 -14.20 -15.62
CA ASN A 511 -2.71 -13.93 -15.37
C ASN A 511 -3.15 -14.53 -14.03
N ARG A 512 -3.87 -13.75 -13.20
CA ARG A 512 -4.36 -14.16 -11.87
C ARG A 512 -5.72 -13.53 -11.54
N VAL A 513 -6.33 -13.91 -10.42
CA VAL A 513 -7.57 -13.30 -9.90
C VAL A 513 -7.31 -12.71 -8.50
N SER A 514 -7.77 -11.48 -8.22
CA SER A 514 -7.72 -10.83 -6.89
C SER A 514 -8.95 -9.94 -6.71
N LEU A 515 -9.58 -9.96 -5.52
CA LEU A 515 -10.85 -9.25 -5.25
C LEU A 515 -11.96 -9.53 -6.28
N ASN A 516 -12.03 -10.75 -6.82
CA ASN A 516 -12.91 -11.14 -7.93
C ASN A 516 -12.65 -10.40 -9.26
N ILE A 517 -11.47 -9.80 -9.42
CA ILE A 517 -11.02 -9.13 -10.63
C ILE A 517 -9.91 -9.97 -11.29
N ASN A 518 -10.07 -10.27 -12.57
CA ASN A 518 -9.01 -10.88 -13.38
C ASN A 518 -7.92 -9.85 -13.64
N ILE A 519 -6.73 -10.10 -13.11
CA ILE A 519 -5.51 -9.35 -13.36
C ILE A 519 -4.76 -10.07 -14.49
N ILE A 520 -4.76 -9.45 -15.66
CA ILE A 520 -4.09 -9.95 -16.86
C ILE A 520 -2.85 -9.08 -17.09
N GLU A 521 -1.67 -9.70 -17.13
CA GLU A 521 -0.41 -8.98 -17.29
C GLU A 521 0.41 -9.60 -18.41
N HIS A 522 0.89 -8.73 -19.30
CA HIS A 522 1.75 -9.08 -20.40
C HIS A 522 3.00 -8.23 -20.31
N GLN A 523 4.16 -8.86 -20.33
CA GLN A 523 5.45 -8.18 -20.19
C GLN A 523 6.39 -8.62 -21.30
N LEU A 524 7.10 -7.65 -21.88
CA LEU A 524 8.13 -7.96 -22.87
C LEU A 524 9.32 -8.63 -22.18
N VAL A 525 9.92 -9.63 -22.83
CA VAL A 525 11.06 -10.37 -22.32
C VAL A 525 12.06 -10.67 -23.43
N ASP A 526 13.30 -10.98 -23.05
CA ASP A 526 14.35 -11.41 -23.98
C ASP A 526 14.02 -12.77 -24.61
N THR A 527 13.58 -13.75 -23.81
CA THR A 527 13.24 -15.11 -24.27
C THR A 527 11.89 -15.58 -23.71
N ALA A 528 11.19 -16.45 -24.44
CA ALA A 528 9.87 -16.95 -24.04
C ALA A 528 9.92 -18.10 -23.01
N GLN A 529 11.02 -18.85 -22.95
CA GLN A 529 11.10 -20.10 -22.17
C GLN A 529 11.77 -19.88 -20.81
N GLN A 530 12.82 -19.05 -20.76
CA GLN A 530 13.57 -18.71 -19.55
C GLN A 530 14.01 -17.24 -19.64
N PRO A 531 13.12 -16.30 -19.32
CA PRO A 531 13.44 -14.88 -19.43
C PRO A 531 14.49 -14.47 -18.38
N THR A 532 15.54 -13.77 -18.82
CA THR A 532 16.57 -13.20 -17.92
C THR A 532 16.55 -11.67 -17.88
N GLN A 533 15.95 -11.05 -18.90
CA GLN A 533 15.75 -9.61 -18.99
C GLN A 533 14.26 -9.30 -19.20
N PHE A 534 13.77 -8.33 -18.44
CA PHE A 534 12.37 -7.93 -18.44
C PHE A 534 12.21 -6.51 -18.97
N GLY A 535 11.32 -6.38 -19.94
CA GLY A 535 10.94 -5.15 -20.59
C GLY A 535 9.69 -4.49 -20.01
N PRO A 536 9.16 -3.49 -20.71
CA PRO A 536 7.93 -2.83 -20.32
C PRO A 536 6.76 -3.80 -20.38
N HIS A 537 5.74 -3.53 -19.56
CA HIS A 537 4.45 -4.20 -19.71
C HIS A 537 3.73 -3.68 -20.96
N VAL A 538 2.88 -4.50 -21.55
CA VAL A 538 2.03 -4.14 -22.71
C VAL A 538 0.57 -4.44 -22.40
N ALA A 539 -0.34 -3.66 -22.98
CA ALA A 539 -1.77 -3.94 -22.91
C ALA A 539 -2.49 -3.42 -24.17
N PRO A 540 -3.62 -4.04 -24.57
CA PRO A 540 -4.43 -3.55 -25.67
C PRO A 540 -5.19 -2.28 -25.26
N ASP A 541 -5.38 -1.38 -26.22
CA ASP A 541 -6.34 -0.28 -26.12
C ASP A 541 -7.76 -0.75 -26.49
N ALA A 542 -8.72 0.18 -26.49
CA ALA A 542 -10.13 -0.12 -26.81
C ALA A 542 -10.37 -0.61 -28.26
N ARG A 543 -9.35 -0.57 -29.12
CA ARG A 543 -9.37 -1.07 -30.50
C ARG A 543 -8.48 -2.31 -30.68
N ASP A 544 -8.11 -2.98 -29.59
CA ASP A 544 -7.19 -4.12 -29.56
C ASP A 544 -5.78 -3.81 -30.08
N HIS A 545 -5.36 -2.53 -30.11
CA HIS A 545 -3.99 -2.17 -30.45
C HIS A 545 -3.12 -2.20 -29.19
N TRP A 546 -2.06 -2.99 -29.23
CA TRP A 546 -1.17 -3.17 -28.08
C TRP A 546 -0.17 -2.04 -27.93
N GLN A 547 -0.10 -1.48 -26.72
CA GLN A 547 0.77 -0.35 -26.41
C GLN A 547 1.62 -0.63 -25.17
N LEU A 548 2.84 -0.11 -25.17
CA LEU A 548 3.72 -0.09 -24.00
C LEU A 548 3.03 0.68 -22.86
N GLN A 549 2.95 0.04 -21.70
CA GLN A 549 2.42 0.64 -20.49
C GLN A 549 3.51 1.48 -19.83
N ARG A 550 3.27 2.79 -19.73
CA ARG A 550 4.21 3.77 -19.18
C ARG A 550 3.84 4.25 -17.77
N THR A 551 2.76 3.72 -17.21
CA THR A 551 2.41 3.93 -15.81
C THR A 551 3.27 3.03 -14.93
N PRO A 552 3.81 3.53 -13.82
CA PRO A 552 4.48 2.66 -12.86
C PRO A 552 3.48 1.66 -12.25
N ARG A 553 3.99 0.63 -11.57
CA ARG A 553 3.16 -0.43 -10.98
C ARG A 553 3.55 -0.66 -9.51
N VAL A 554 2.63 -1.22 -8.73
CA VAL A 554 2.98 -1.69 -7.38
C VAL A 554 3.97 -2.86 -7.52
N ARG A 555 5.05 -2.87 -6.73
CA ARG A 555 5.92 -4.04 -6.55
C ARG A 555 5.20 -5.09 -5.72
N ARG A 556 4.47 -5.95 -6.42
CA ARG A 556 3.62 -6.99 -5.86
C ARG A 556 4.41 -8.15 -5.26
N ASP A 557 5.61 -8.40 -5.77
CA ASP A 557 6.65 -9.25 -5.17
C ASP A 557 6.90 -8.85 -3.71
N LEU A 558 7.07 -7.55 -3.46
CA LEU A 558 7.47 -7.05 -2.16
C LEU A 558 6.33 -6.97 -1.13
N ALA A 559 5.10 -6.68 -1.56
CA ALA A 559 3.93 -6.68 -0.68
C ALA A 559 3.56 -8.11 -0.22
N ARG A 560 3.61 -9.07 -1.15
CA ARG A 560 3.42 -10.49 -0.84
C ARG A 560 4.54 -11.00 0.07
N LEU A 561 5.80 -10.66 -0.22
CA LEU A 561 6.92 -11.03 0.62
C LEU A 561 6.76 -10.47 2.03
N ASN A 562 6.50 -9.16 2.18
CA ASN A 562 6.32 -8.55 3.50
C ASN A 562 5.13 -9.14 4.27
N SER A 563 4.03 -9.46 3.59
CA SER A 563 2.89 -10.13 4.23
C SER A 563 3.24 -11.55 4.67
N ALA A 564 3.90 -12.32 3.81
CA ALA A 564 4.34 -13.69 4.10
C ALA A 564 5.36 -13.71 5.26
N VAL A 565 6.31 -12.77 5.28
CA VAL A 565 7.30 -12.63 6.36
C VAL A 565 6.62 -12.25 7.69
N ARG A 566 5.67 -11.30 7.70
CA ARG A 566 4.90 -10.97 8.92
C ARG A 566 4.09 -12.16 9.45
N ALA A 567 3.42 -12.90 8.55
CA ALA A 567 2.72 -14.12 8.92
C ALA A 567 3.69 -15.18 9.48
N GLY A 568 4.85 -15.35 8.85
CA GLY A 568 5.93 -16.23 9.31
C GLY A 568 6.47 -15.84 10.68
N ASN A 569 6.66 -14.55 10.95
CA ASN A 569 7.11 -14.04 12.26
C ASN A 569 6.06 -14.31 13.34
N THR A 570 4.78 -14.07 13.02
CA THR A 570 3.67 -14.35 13.95
C THR A 570 3.58 -15.83 14.28
N LEU A 571 3.71 -16.71 13.26
CA LEU A 571 3.73 -18.15 13.45
C LEU A 571 4.96 -18.61 14.26
N SER A 572 6.14 -18.09 13.96
CA SER A 572 7.39 -18.38 14.69
C SER A 572 7.28 -18.08 16.18
N ALA A 573 6.62 -16.97 16.54
CA ALA A 573 6.38 -16.60 17.94
C ALA A 573 5.55 -17.64 18.72
N THR A 574 4.78 -18.51 18.04
CA THR A 574 3.99 -19.57 18.68
C THR A 574 4.77 -20.83 19.02
N ALA A 575 5.95 -21.05 18.42
CA ALA A 575 6.71 -22.29 18.55
C ALA A 575 7.00 -22.70 20.02
N PRO A 576 7.42 -21.80 20.92
CA PRO A 576 7.66 -22.16 22.32
C PRO A 576 6.40 -22.62 23.06
N ALA A 577 5.23 -22.10 22.70
CA ALA A 577 3.96 -22.51 23.30
C ALA A 577 3.57 -23.92 22.85
N LEU A 578 3.72 -24.22 21.55
CA LEU A 578 3.43 -25.54 20.99
C LEU A 578 4.26 -26.66 21.64
N LEU A 579 5.56 -26.41 21.88
CA LEU A 579 6.44 -27.36 22.57
C LEU A 579 6.01 -27.60 24.02
N ARG A 580 5.65 -26.53 24.76
CA ARG A 580 5.14 -26.65 26.14
C ARG A 580 3.81 -27.41 26.19
N ASP A 581 2.91 -27.15 25.24
CA ASP A 581 1.62 -27.83 25.15
C ASP A 581 1.78 -29.32 24.89
N ALA A 582 2.66 -29.69 23.95
CA ALA A 582 2.97 -31.09 23.67
C ALA A 582 3.56 -31.80 24.89
N SER A 583 4.47 -31.15 25.62
CA SER A 583 5.03 -31.69 26.87
C SER A 583 3.95 -31.92 27.94
N ARG A 584 3.03 -30.97 28.13
CA ARG A 584 1.89 -31.11 29.05
C ARG A 584 0.95 -32.24 28.63
N GLN A 585 0.67 -32.35 27.34
CA GLN A 585 -0.18 -33.42 26.82
C GLN A 585 0.48 -34.79 27.01
N ALA A 586 1.80 -34.91 26.79
CA ALA A 586 2.55 -36.14 27.02
C ALA A 586 2.47 -36.63 28.48
N GLN A 587 2.34 -35.72 29.43
CA GLN A 587 2.17 -36.02 30.86
C GLN A 587 0.73 -36.34 31.26
N THR A 588 -0.24 -36.16 30.36
CA THR A 588 -1.67 -36.37 30.67
C THR A 588 -1.98 -37.87 30.70
N PRO A 589 -2.63 -38.39 31.76
CA PRO A 589 -3.00 -39.80 31.83
C PRO A 589 -3.86 -40.23 30.63
N GLY A 590 -3.45 -41.29 29.94
CA GLY A 590 -4.16 -41.83 28.77
C GLY A 590 -3.87 -41.14 27.44
N ALA A 591 -2.97 -40.15 27.39
CA ALA A 591 -2.50 -39.59 26.13
C ALA A 591 -1.77 -40.65 25.29
N LEU A 592 -2.09 -40.71 23.99
CA LEU A 592 -1.42 -41.62 23.07
C LEU A 592 -0.12 -40.97 22.55
N PRO A 593 1.03 -41.68 22.57
CA PRO A 593 2.30 -41.14 22.08
C PRO A 593 2.25 -40.66 20.63
N VAL A 594 1.54 -41.40 19.77
CA VAL A 594 1.39 -41.08 18.35
C VAL A 594 0.61 -39.78 18.13
N ASP A 595 -0.43 -39.51 18.92
CA ASP A 595 -1.25 -38.30 18.76
C ASP A 595 -0.46 -37.02 19.09
N VAL A 596 0.46 -37.11 20.05
CA VAL A 596 1.35 -35.99 20.44
C VAL A 596 2.33 -35.69 19.33
N GLU A 597 2.96 -36.72 18.75
CA GLU A 597 3.85 -36.58 17.60
C GLU A 597 3.11 -36.04 16.37
N GLU A 598 1.95 -36.60 16.02
CA GLU A 598 1.16 -36.15 14.86
C GLU A 598 0.68 -34.70 14.97
N ARG A 599 0.40 -34.22 16.19
CA ARG A 599 0.10 -32.81 16.43
C ARG A 599 1.31 -31.93 16.11
N LEU A 600 2.49 -32.29 16.60
CA LEU A 600 3.73 -31.56 16.32
C LEU A 600 4.11 -31.65 14.84
N GLU A 601 3.88 -32.78 14.17
CA GLU A 601 4.09 -32.94 12.73
C GLU A 601 3.15 -32.04 11.91
N ARG A 602 1.86 -31.93 12.30
CA ARG A 602 0.95 -30.97 11.67
C ARG A 602 1.42 -29.53 11.84
N SER A 603 1.89 -29.16 13.02
CA SER A 603 2.50 -27.84 13.25
C SER A 603 3.76 -27.66 12.40
N ALA A 604 4.69 -28.62 12.37
CA ALA A 604 5.90 -28.55 11.55
C ALA A 604 5.58 -28.30 10.07
N ARG A 605 4.58 -29.01 9.52
CA ARG A 605 4.10 -28.78 8.14
C ARG A 605 3.57 -27.37 7.90
N SER A 606 2.89 -26.75 8.88
CA SER A 606 2.46 -25.35 8.75
C SER A 606 3.63 -24.36 8.73
N PHE A 607 4.72 -24.64 9.46
CA PHE A 607 5.93 -23.80 9.46
C PHE A 607 6.66 -23.93 8.11
N GLU A 608 6.76 -25.14 7.56
CA GLU A 608 7.32 -25.36 6.22
C GLU A 608 6.48 -24.71 5.12
N ALA A 609 5.15 -24.81 5.21
CA ALA A 609 4.25 -24.13 4.27
C ALA A 609 4.42 -22.60 4.33
N ALA A 610 4.60 -22.03 5.53
CA ALA A 610 4.90 -20.61 5.69
C ALA A 610 6.26 -20.24 5.07
N ALA A 611 7.29 -21.06 5.26
CA ALA A 611 8.61 -20.87 4.64
C ALA A 611 8.55 -20.94 3.11
N LEU A 612 7.81 -21.90 2.55
CA LEU A 612 7.56 -22.03 1.11
C LEU A 612 6.81 -20.81 0.55
N ASN A 613 5.81 -20.29 1.27
CA ASN A 613 5.09 -19.08 0.87
C ASN A 613 6.00 -17.84 0.83
N ILE A 614 6.95 -17.72 1.76
CA ILE A 614 7.95 -16.63 1.74
C ILE A 614 8.85 -16.76 0.49
N ARG A 615 9.36 -17.96 0.19
CA ARG A 615 10.18 -18.20 -1.01
C ARG A 615 9.41 -17.95 -2.31
N ALA A 616 8.17 -18.42 -2.40
CA ALA A 616 7.29 -18.21 -3.55
C ALA A 616 6.92 -16.72 -3.75
N SER A 617 7.03 -15.91 -2.69
CA SER A 617 6.82 -14.47 -2.75
C SER A 617 8.07 -13.67 -3.13
N GLY A 618 9.17 -14.34 -3.51
CA GLY A 618 10.35 -13.69 -4.11
C GLY A 618 11.48 -13.35 -3.13
N GLY A 619 11.55 -13.97 -1.95
CA GLY A 619 12.57 -13.67 -0.93
C GLY A 619 13.52 -14.83 -0.59
N ASN A 620 14.82 -14.50 -0.45
CA ASN A 620 15.79 -15.22 0.39
C ASN A 620 15.84 -14.53 1.77
N ASP A 621 14.70 -14.53 2.48
CA ASP A 621 14.59 -13.91 3.80
C ASP A 621 15.15 -14.86 4.89
N PRO A 622 15.97 -14.38 5.86
CA PRO A 622 16.49 -15.21 6.96
C PRO A 622 15.40 -15.95 7.76
N GLN A 623 14.17 -15.43 7.77
CA GLN A 623 13.03 -16.06 8.41
C GLN A 623 12.67 -17.42 7.81
N VAL A 624 13.04 -17.69 6.55
CA VAL A 624 12.87 -19.00 5.91
C VAL A 624 13.67 -20.07 6.67
N ASP A 625 14.93 -19.78 6.98
CA ASP A 625 15.81 -20.70 7.71
C ASP A 625 15.34 -20.89 9.15
N VAL A 626 14.85 -19.82 9.79
CA VAL A 626 14.24 -19.89 11.12
C VAL A 626 13.04 -20.83 11.11
N LEU A 627 12.11 -20.67 10.16
CA LEU A 627 10.91 -21.52 10.09
C LEU A 627 11.23 -22.99 9.80
N TYR A 628 12.18 -23.28 8.90
CA TYR A 628 12.62 -24.66 8.67
C TYR A 628 13.32 -25.26 9.90
N SER A 629 14.15 -24.48 10.60
CA SER A 629 14.81 -24.95 11.83
C SER A 629 13.79 -25.25 12.93
N GLN A 630 12.77 -24.42 13.10
CA GLN A 630 11.67 -24.63 14.05
C GLN A 630 10.80 -25.83 13.66
N ALA A 631 10.50 -26.02 12.36
CA ALA A 631 9.78 -27.19 11.88
C ALA A 631 10.55 -28.49 12.22
N ARG A 632 11.87 -28.49 11.99
CA ARG A 632 12.75 -29.61 12.38
C ARG A 632 12.73 -29.83 13.89
N GLN A 633 12.85 -28.77 14.69
CA GLN A 633 12.79 -28.86 16.15
C GLN A 633 11.47 -29.47 16.64
N LEU A 634 10.33 -29.10 16.04
CA LEU A 634 9.02 -29.66 16.38
C LEU A 634 8.97 -31.18 16.08
N ARG A 635 9.54 -31.62 14.96
CA ARG A 635 9.63 -33.05 14.60
C ARG A 635 10.54 -33.83 15.53
N ASP A 636 11.75 -33.32 15.74
CA ASP A 636 12.75 -33.96 16.59
C ASP A 636 12.22 -34.08 18.03
N TYR A 637 11.56 -33.04 18.53
CA TYR A 637 10.92 -33.06 19.84
C TYR A 637 9.72 -34.00 19.90
N GLY A 638 8.88 -34.03 18.85
CA GLY A 638 7.73 -34.94 18.78
C GLY A 638 8.14 -36.41 18.76
N SER A 639 9.14 -36.76 17.95
CA SER A 639 9.70 -38.12 17.92
C SER A 639 10.35 -38.49 19.26
N ALA A 640 11.12 -37.58 19.86
CA ALA A 640 11.70 -37.79 21.19
C ALA A 640 10.63 -38.00 22.27
N LEU A 641 9.56 -37.21 22.26
CA LEU A 641 8.43 -37.38 23.18
C LEU A 641 7.72 -38.71 22.95
N ARG A 642 7.45 -39.09 21.70
CA ARG A 642 6.83 -40.39 21.39
C ARG A 642 7.70 -41.54 21.87
N MET A 643 9.00 -41.51 21.59
CA MET A 643 9.96 -42.52 22.06
C MET A 643 9.98 -42.56 23.60
N ASP A 644 10.01 -41.41 24.26
CA ASP A 644 10.00 -41.33 25.71
C ASP A 644 8.72 -41.91 26.34
N MET A 645 7.56 -41.47 25.87
CA MET A 645 6.26 -41.98 26.34
C MET A 645 6.12 -43.48 26.06
N THR A 646 6.60 -43.95 24.91
CA THR A 646 6.54 -45.36 24.53
C THR A 646 7.42 -46.21 25.44
N ARG A 647 8.67 -45.78 25.72
CA ARG A 647 9.57 -46.48 26.66
C ARG A 647 8.96 -46.58 28.06
N HIS A 648 8.28 -45.53 28.51
CA HIS A 648 7.68 -45.46 29.84
C HIS A 648 6.22 -45.96 29.91
N THR A 649 5.71 -46.58 28.84
CA THR A 649 4.34 -47.10 28.86
C THR A 649 4.17 -48.19 29.91
N ALA A 650 3.12 -48.07 30.73
CA ALA A 650 2.72 -49.11 31.66
C ALA A 650 2.00 -50.29 30.95
N ARG A 651 1.69 -50.14 29.66
CA ARG A 651 0.90 -51.09 28.87
C ARG A 651 1.59 -51.44 27.55
N PRO A 652 2.76 -52.10 27.57
CA PRO A 652 3.52 -52.38 26.36
C PRO A 652 2.77 -53.27 25.38
N THR A 653 2.81 -52.91 24.10
CA THR A 653 2.20 -53.67 23.00
C THR A 653 3.25 -54.10 21.98
N VAL A 654 2.87 -55.00 21.07
CA VAL A 654 3.71 -55.34 19.92
C VAL A 654 3.94 -54.12 19.02
N GLY A 655 2.95 -53.22 18.90
CA GLY A 655 3.10 -51.97 18.12
C GLY A 655 4.17 -51.04 18.71
N ASP A 656 4.22 -50.93 20.04
CA ASP A 656 5.26 -50.18 20.74
C ASP A 656 6.65 -50.77 20.48
N MET A 657 6.75 -52.10 20.48
CA MET A 657 7.98 -52.79 20.14
C MET A 657 8.43 -52.57 18.70
N VAL A 658 7.51 -52.68 17.74
CA VAL A 658 7.82 -52.43 16.32
C VAL A 658 8.35 -51.01 16.17
N TYR A 659 7.65 -50.02 16.73
CA TYR A 659 8.10 -48.63 16.69
C TYR A 659 9.49 -48.45 17.30
N LEU A 660 9.76 -48.96 18.51
CA LEU A 660 11.07 -48.83 19.14
C LEU A 660 12.20 -49.57 18.40
N LEU A 661 11.89 -50.70 17.74
CA LEU A 661 12.85 -51.41 16.88
C LEU A 661 13.17 -50.59 15.62
N GLU A 662 12.16 -50.00 14.97
CA GLU A 662 12.35 -49.11 13.82
C GLU A 662 13.20 -47.88 14.18
N GLN A 663 13.06 -47.37 15.41
CA GLN A 663 13.91 -46.29 15.93
C GLN A 663 15.30 -46.75 16.38
N ASN A 664 15.66 -48.04 16.26
CA ASN A 664 16.88 -48.64 16.81
C ASN A 664 17.08 -48.39 18.32
N ALA A 665 15.99 -48.14 19.06
CA ALA A 665 16.02 -47.80 20.47
C ALA A 665 16.07 -49.04 21.37
N ILE A 666 15.68 -50.21 20.86
CA ILE A 666 15.69 -51.46 21.62
C ILE A 666 16.39 -52.58 20.84
N ARG A 667 16.91 -53.56 21.57
CA ARG A 667 17.25 -54.89 21.02
C ARG A 667 16.54 -55.97 21.80
N ILE A 668 16.32 -57.10 21.13
CA ILE A 668 15.77 -58.30 21.75
C ILE A 668 16.92 -59.28 22.01
N ARG A 669 16.95 -59.88 23.20
CA ARG A 669 17.91 -60.90 23.59
C ARG A 669 17.16 -62.13 24.13
N ARG A 670 17.35 -63.29 23.50
CA ARG A 670 16.84 -64.55 24.03
C ARG A 670 17.58 -64.91 25.31
N LEU A 671 16.85 -65.21 26.39
CA LEU A 671 17.44 -65.57 27.68
C LEU A 671 17.35 -67.06 27.92
N ASN A 672 18.49 -67.70 28.20
CA ASN A 672 18.59 -69.11 28.58
C ASN A 672 17.84 -70.05 27.61
N GLY A 673 17.69 -71.32 28.02
CA GLY A 673 16.72 -72.24 27.42
C GLY A 673 15.35 -72.12 28.09
N ARG A 674 14.38 -72.92 27.63
CA ARG A 674 13.07 -73.01 28.27
C ARG A 674 13.18 -73.52 29.70
N VAL A 675 12.57 -72.80 30.64
CA VAL A 675 12.54 -73.15 32.06
C VAL A 675 11.19 -73.76 32.41
N LYS A 676 11.20 -74.87 33.15
CA LYS A 676 9.97 -75.51 33.63
C LYS A 676 9.35 -74.69 34.77
N GLU A 677 8.10 -74.29 34.61
CA GLU A 677 7.26 -73.64 35.60
C GLU A 677 6.03 -74.50 35.92
N THR A 678 5.36 -74.21 37.04
CA THR A 678 4.05 -74.80 37.36
C THR A 678 3.02 -73.69 37.40
N ILE A 679 2.09 -73.71 36.44
CA ILE A 679 1.02 -72.72 36.32
C ILE A 679 -0.31 -73.46 36.47
N ASP A 680 -1.10 -73.07 37.48
CA ASP A 680 -2.38 -73.70 37.82
C ASP A 680 -2.31 -75.24 37.99
N GLY A 681 -1.20 -75.74 38.55
CA GLY A 681 -0.98 -77.18 38.79
C GLY A 681 -0.61 -77.99 37.54
N ARG A 682 -0.36 -77.34 36.39
CA ARG A 682 0.14 -77.97 35.16
C ARG A 682 1.59 -77.58 34.91
N GLU A 683 2.33 -78.48 34.27
CA GLU A 683 3.68 -78.17 33.78
C GLU A 683 3.58 -77.20 32.60
N ASP A 684 4.39 -76.15 32.64
CA ASP A 684 4.54 -75.16 31.60
C ASP A 684 6.03 -74.92 31.36
N TYR A 685 6.41 -74.62 30.13
CA TYR A 685 7.80 -74.32 29.77
C TYR A 685 7.89 -72.89 29.25
N LEU A 686 8.58 -72.02 29.99
CA LEU A 686 8.71 -70.60 29.69
C LEU A 686 10.01 -70.31 28.92
N GLN A 687 9.90 -69.73 27.74
CA GLN A 687 11.01 -69.03 27.08
C GLN A 687 10.88 -67.52 27.35
N GLU A 688 11.90 -66.93 27.97
CA GLU A 688 12.00 -65.49 28.16
C GLU A 688 12.84 -64.84 27.05
N TYR A 689 12.42 -63.66 26.61
CA TYR A 689 13.22 -62.72 25.83
C TYR A 689 13.28 -61.39 26.58
N GLU A 690 14.48 -60.85 26.70
CA GLU A 690 14.74 -59.54 27.27
C GLU A 690 14.73 -58.49 26.16
N VAL A 691 13.88 -57.47 26.33
CA VAL A 691 13.90 -56.28 25.48
C VAL A 691 14.75 -55.23 26.20
N GLN A 692 15.94 -54.98 25.66
CA GLN A 692 16.92 -54.06 26.24
C GLN A 692 16.78 -52.69 25.60
N ASP A 693 16.74 -51.65 26.44
CA ASP A 693 16.77 -50.25 26.02
C ASP A 693 18.19 -49.83 25.69
N LEU A 694 18.47 -49.68 24.39
CA LEU A 694 19.78 -49.25 23.91
C LEU A 694 20.07 -47.78 24.23
N THR A 695 19.05 -47.00 24.58
CA THR A 695 19.17 -45.60 24.95
C THR A 695 19.50 -45.39 26.44
N ASP A 696 19.36 -46.43 27.27
CA ASP A 696 19.73 -46.43 28.70
C ASP A 696 20.58 -47.66 29.05
N ALA A 697 21.83 -47.66 28.60
CA ALA A 697 22.86 -48.65 28.96
C ALA A 697 22.42 -50.13 28.79
N SER A 698 21.54 -50.42 27.82
CA SER A 698 20.98 -51.76 27.59
C SER A 698 20.22 -52.33 28.78
N LYS A 699 19.64 -51.46 29.63
CA LYS A 699 18.80 -51.91 30.75
C LYS A 699 17.55 -52.62 30.22
N PRO A 700 17.02 -53.62 30.94
CA PRO A 700 15.78 -54.27 30.54
C PRO A 700 14.61 -53.29 30.59
N LEU A 701 13.96 -53.07 29.45
CA LEU A 701 12.74 -52.29 29.34
C LEU A 701 11.53 -53.18 29.61
N TRP A 702 11.42 -54.26 28.84
CA TRP A 702 10.33 -55.24 28.89
C TRP A 702 10.87 -56.67 28.81
N TYR A 703 10.01 -57.63 29.17
CA TYR A 703 10.27 -59.05 28.97
C TYR A 703 9.11 -59.67 28.18
N ALA A 704 9.43 -60.45 27.16
CA ALA A 704 8.47 -61.25 26.42
C ALA A 704 8.52 -62.70 26.91
N HIS A 705 7.36 -63.24 27.26
CA HIS A 705 7.18 -64.55 27.86
C HIS A 705 6.41 -65.43 26.89
N PHE A 706 7.03 -66.51 26.43
CA PHE A 706 6.45 -67.50 25.53
C PHE A 706 6.28 -68.82 26.27
N HIS A 707 5.04 -69.26 26.40
CA HIS A 707 4.64 -70.46 27.13
C HIS A 707 4.49 -71.63 26.16
N TYR A 708 5.00 -72.81 26.56
CA TYR A 708 4.95 -74.04 25.79
C TYR A 708 4.49 -75.21 26.66
N PRO A 709 3.76 -76.19 26.09
CA PRO A 709 3.27 -77.33 26.84
C PRO A 709 4.37 -78.37 27.13
N THR A 710 5.46 -78.37 26.37
CA THR A 710 6.57 -79.32 26.50
C THR A 710 7.90 -78.65 26.19
N LEU A 711 9.01 -79.23 26.66
CA LEU A 711 10.36 -78.72 26.43
C LEU A 711 10.73 -78.70 24.93
N GLN A 712 10.27 -79.68 24.15
CA GLN A 712 10.64 -79.90 22.74
C GLN A 712 9.69 -79.28 21.71
N MET A 713 8.63 -78.57 22.13
CA MET A 713 7.69 -77.92 21.21
C MET A 713 8.40 -77.00 20.21
N ALA A 714 7.89 -76.81 18.99
CA ALA A 714 8.49 -75.89 18.03
C ALA A 714 8.46 -74.42 18.55
N ASP A 715 9.52 -73.65 18.32
CA ASP A 715 9.67 -72.27 18.81
C ASP A 715 8.59 -71.32 18.27
N ASP A 716 7.98 -71.61 17.12
CA ASP A 716 6.90 -70.82 16.51
C ASP A 716 5.48 -71.17 17.02
N GLN A 717 5.35 -72.17 17.88
CA GLN A 717 4.07 -72.67 18.38
C GLN A 717 3.89 -72.54 19.91
N PRO A 718 3.98 -71.32 20.47
CA PRO A 718 3.65 -71.11 21.88
C PRO A 718 2.13 -71.22 22.10
N THR A 719 1.73 -71.74 23.25
CA THR A 719 0.32 -71.72 23.69
C THR A 719 -0.14 -70.31 24.06
N LYS A 720 0.79 -69.49 24.58
CA LYS A 720 0.55 -68.09 24.92
C LYS A 720 1.85 -67.30 24.85
N ALA A 721 1.78 -66.08 24.31
CA ALA A 721 2.91 -65.14 24.32
C ALA A 721 2.44 -63.76 24.76
N HIS A 722 3.21 -63.11 25.64
CA HIS A 722 2.88 -61.76 26.13
C HIS A 722 4.09 -60.95 26.60
N LEU A 723 3.92 -59.63 26.65
CA LEU A 723 4.87 -58.65 27.16
C LEU A 723 4.53 -58.22 28.60
N LYS A 724 5.58 -58.02 29.39
CA LYS A 724 5.52 -57.37 30.70
C LYS A 724 6.58 -56.29 30.80
N THR A 725 6.33 -55.27 31.63
CA THR A 725 7.39 -54.32 31.99
C THR A 725 8.49 -55.00 32.81
N ALA A 726 9.71 -54.45 32.81
CA ALA A 726 10.81 -54.99 33.62
C ALA A 726 10.45 -55.13 35.11
N ALA A 727 9.76 -54.13 35.68
CA ALA A 727 9.26 -54.17 37.05
C ALA A 727 8.24 -55.31 37.28
N GLN A 728 7.49 -55.70 36.25
CA GLN A 728 6.49 -56.76 36.31
C GLN A 728 7.02 -58.15 35.94
N ARG A 729 8.29 -58.29 35.52
CA ARG A 729 8.87 -59.53 34.99
C ARG A 729 8.44 -60.78 35.78
N ARG A 730 8.67 -60.75 37.09
CA ARG A 730 8.40 -61.87 38.02
C ARG A 730 7.04 -61.81 38.72
N LEU A 731 6.21 -60.79 38.42
CA LEU A 731 4.88 -60.67 39.01
C LEU A 731 3.89 -61.53 38.22
N GLY A 732 3.21 -62.43 38.93
CA GLY A 732 2.29 -63.41 38.36
C GLY A 732 0.98 -63.50 39.11
N ARG A 733 0.21 -64.58 38.90
CA ARG A 733 -1.10 -64.76 39.54
C ARG A 733 -1.02 -64.84 41.07
N VAL A 734 0.04 -65.42 41.61
CA VAL A 734 0.28 -65.50 43.06
C VAL A 734 0.38 -64.10 43.67
N PHE A 735 1.08 -63.17 43.00
CA PHE A 735 1.16 -61.78 43.42
C PHE A 735 -0.20 -61.08 43.34
N GLU A 736 -0.95 -61.27 42.26
CA GLU A 736 -2.30 -60.70 42.12
C GLU A 736 -3.26 -61.26 43.20
N GLN A 737 -3.14 -62.54 43.57
CA GLN A 737 -3.90 -63.16 44.66
C GLN A 737 -3.51 -62.58 46.03
N SER A 738 -2.21 -62.39 46.31
CA SER A 738 -1.76 -61.79 47.56
C SER A 738 -2.19 -60.33 47.70
N GLU A 739 -2.16 -59.55 46.62
CA GLU A 739 -2.65 -58.17 46.62
C GLU A 739 -4.16 -58.10 46.88
N ARG A 740 -4.95 -58.99 46.24
CA ARG A 740 -6.39 -59.11 46.50
C ARG A 740 -6.70 -59.50 47.94
N ALA A 741 -5.96 -60.46 48.49
CA ALA A 741 -6.08 -60.84 49.91
C ALA A 741 -5.73 -59.67 50.86
N ALA A 742 -4.84 -58.77 50.44
CA ALA A 742 -4.50 -57.54 51.14
C ALA A 742 -5.45 -56.35 50.84
N GLY A 743 -6.60 -56.60 50.21
CA GLY A 743 -7.60 -55.56 49.89
C GLY A 743 -7.22 -54.62 48.74
N ARG A 744 -6.15 -54.90 48.00
CA ARG A 744 -5.69 -54.09 46.86
C ARG A 744 -6.09 -54.73 45.53
N SER A 745 -6.51 -53.91 44.56
CA SER A 745 -6.87 -54.37 43.20
C SER A 745 -5.73 -54.10 42.20
N THR A 746 -4.58 -54.73 42.43
CA THR A 746 -3.41 -54.63 41.54
C THR A 746 -3.46 -55.76 40.50
N GLN A 747 -3.51 -55.42 39.20
CA GLN A 747 -3.46 -56.39 38.11
C GLN A 747 -2.16 -56.23 37.31
N VAL A 748 -1.47 -57.35 37.04
CA VAL A 748 -0.29 -57.38 36.19
C VAL A 748 -0.73 -57.28 34.74
N TYR A 749 -0.30 -56.22 34.05
CA TYR A 749 -0.57 -56.07 32.63
C TYR A 749 0.24 -57.09 31.83
N ARG A 750 -0.42 -57.72 30.85
CA ARG A 750 0.18 -58.75 29.99
C ARG A 750 -0.17 -58.40 28.54
N GLY A 751 0.70 -57.65 27.88
CA GLY A 751 0.50 -57.20 26.50
C GLY A 751 0.49 -58.39 25.54
N PRO A 752 -0.61 -58.72 24.86
CA PRO A 752 -0.69 -59.95 24.07
C PRO A 752 0.21 -59.92 22.82
N ILE A 753 0.89 -61.03 22.53
CA ILE A 753 1.65 -61.26 21.28
C ILE A 753 0.91 -62.33 20.47
N THR A 754 -0.17 -61.92 19.80
CA THR A 754 -1.16 -62.83 19.20
C THR A 754 -0.85 -63.25 17.78
N ASN A 755 -0.35 -62.33 16.94
CA ASN A 755 -0.12 -62.59 15.52
C ASN A 755 1.27 -63.20 15.24
N ALA A 756 1.40 -63.89 14.11
CA ALA A 756 2.65 -64.54 13.70
C ALA A 756 3.80 -63.52 13.51
N ALA A 757 3.51 -62.37 12.88
CA ALA A 757 4.50 -61.31 12.64
C ALA A 757 5.11 -60.77 13.95
N GLY A 758 4.31 -60.55 14.99
CA GLY A 758 4.78 -60.10 16.29
C GLY A 758 5.64 -61.13 17.01
N ARG A 759 5.34 -62.43 16.84
CA ARG A 759 6.17 -63.52 17.39
C ARG A 759 7.50 -63.60 16.66
N GLU A 760 7.49 -63.46 15.34
CA GLU A 760 8.66 -63.55 14.47
C GLU A 760 9.79 -62.58 14.87
N LEU A 761 9.45 -61.40 15.41
CA LEU A 761 10.41 -60.44 15.97
C LEU A 761 11.34 -61.07 17.01
N PHE A 762 10.85 -62.04 17.79
CA PHE A 762 11.61 -62.74 18.83
C PHE A 762 12.27 -64.02 18.31
N LEU A 763 11.60 -64.76 17.43
CA LEU A 763 12.06 -66.05 16.93
C LEU A 763 13.33 -65.93 16.07
N LYS A 764 13.54 -64.78 15.44
CA LYS A 764 14.76 -64.47 14.68
C LYS A 764 16.01 -64.32 15.56
N VAL A 765 15.85 -64.12 16.87
CA VAL A 765 16.96 -63.92 17.80
C VAL A 765 17.49 -65.27 18.30
N LYS A 766 18.62 -65.72 17.74
CA LYS A 766 19.33 -66.91 18.23
C LYS A 766 20.15 -66.58 19.48
N SER A 767 20.29 -67.56 20.38
CA SER A 767 21.13 -67.41 21.58
C SER A 767 22.58 -67.10 21.18
N PRO A 768 23.28 -66.16 21.84
CA PRO A 768 24.73 -66.12 21.74
C PRO A 768 25.30 -67.43 22.30
N THR A 769 26.17 -68.08 21.52
CA THR A 769 26.96 -69.25 21.95
C THR A 769 27.84 -68.92 23.13
#